data_AF-A0A7S4AHQ4-F1
#
_entry.id   AF-A0A7S4AHQ4-F1
#
_cell.length_a   1.000
_cell.length_b   1.000
_cell.length_c   1.000
_cell.angle_alpha   90.00
_cell.angle_beta   90.00
_cell.angle_gamma   90.00
#
_symmetry.space_group_name_H-M   'P 1'
#
loop_
_entity.id
_entity.type
_entity.pdbx_description
1 polymer ?
#
loop_
_entity_poly.entity_id
_entity_poly.type
_entity_poly.pdbx_seq_one_letter_code
_entity_poly.pdbx_strand_id
1 'polypeptide(L)'
;MTMRMIVLLVGATTTMTISAFSLPQRTTIQMSTTTSNRQRHRHCAVTEHGEEEVDEHANVDFSSAATTYTFRDSWSLITLGDLHMEDDISHHEQARRDCLRALEDYPLLAAAVSSENKQRNHRHKHENVLLDRNSIRAICEKPGGSLTEEELQILLARRKNRFVGSHIVSLGDLGRKDIRHEPGDAGTTKSFVDAKAYFDGFEGIPYDLVTGNHDLEGLDEFDTDEANLRAWMDCFDNKKTPYFSRKIGERTLLVGLSTVRFRDAPYSSHEVHVDDDQIEWFHNVVRSHPDSEGWKILVFSHAPITGSGLRVLQSVHVTNGCAWLNHCSPTDVRNSFVRIVRDNPQIKCWLSGHFHLSHDYQDALVQAVPGSPCAFLQVGVMGPGSSRDQKRQSRMLRGCGGEFLQVFSINHHERDGNDTARVRLDATIDLRLGQLTYEEGDDRSSSSSSSSSSNGSSGTNSRADATETETAAVTAGKDSDWFQAYVPQPEDGCYLEDVDGTINPNGKTVCWWHMADGKVLGLHEGQLVEYDAETLSPLGVVVTKEQLAIRSKSNGNNNTGGGVDGSDGVNADADAATATPLRTKEVLVVQNQSTLVLVDDETRDTEVVHPNADGSYWRKFQRNKKIRLEEKAREEVARRWMAQNTVAK
;
A
#
# COMPACT_ATOMS: atom_id res chain seq x y z
N MET A 1 2.53 -61.61 21.57
CA MET A 1 3.80 -62.11 22.12
C MET A 1 4.78 -60.96 22.17
N THR A 2 5.11 -60.53 23.40
CA THR A 2 6.24 -59.68 23.84
C THR A 2 6.67 -58.51 22.95
N MET A 3 6.04 -57.36 23.20
CA MET A 3 6.44 -56.02 22.77
C MET A 3 7.33 -55.41 23.86
N ARG A 4 8.54 -54.93 23.50
CA ARG A 4 9.46 -54.25 24.43
C ARG A 4 9.06 -52.79 24.56
N MET A 5 8.70 -52.40 25.78
CA MET A 5 8.42 -51.03 26.22
C MET A 5 9.69 -50.50 26.90
N ILE A 6 10.23 -49.38 26.43
CA ILE A 6 11.31 -48.66 27.13
C ILE A 6 10.64 -47.52 27.91
N VAL A 7 10.72 -47.62 29.23
CA VAL A 7 10.39 -46.59 30.21
C VAL A 7 11.71 -46.01 30.70
N LEU A 8 11.83 -44.68 30.72
CA LEU A 8 12.87 -43.98 31.47
C LEU A 8 12.22 -42.84 32.27
N LEU A 9 12.39 -42.92 33.58
CA LEU A 9 11.74 -42.12 34.61
C LEU A 9 12.81 -41.20 35.26
N VAL A 10 12.54 -39.89 35.23
CA VAL A 10 12.68 -38.85 36.27
C VAL A 10 13.94 -38.74 37.16
N GLY A 11 14.44 -37.49 37.25
CA GLY A 11 15.04 -36.88 38.46
C GLY A 11 16.37 -36.14 38.18
N ALA A 12 16.70 -34.95 38.71
CA ALA A 12 16.04 -34.01 39.60
C ALA A 12 16.81 -32.66 39.59
N THR A 13 16.09 -31.58 39.90
CA THR A 13 16.50 -30.35 40.63
C THR A 13 17.97 -29.90 40.66
N THR A 14 18.25 -28.67 40.21
CA THR A 14 19.38 -27.87 40.71
C THR A 14 18.99 -26.41 40.88
N THR A 15 19.47 -25.88 42.00
CA THR A 15 19.11 -24.67 42.74
C THR A 15 19.62 -23.38 42.09
N MET A 16 18.81 -22.31 42.16
CA MET A 16 19.22 -20.94 41.86
C MET A 16 20.34 -20.47 42.81
N THR A 17 21.34 -19.80 42.26
CA THR A 17 22.23 -18.89 43.00
C THR A 17 22.19 -17.52 42.34
N ILE A 18 21.83 -16.52 43.14
CA ILE A 18 21.79 -15.10 42.81
C ILE A 18 23.22 -14.57 42.95
N SER A 19 23.74 -13.94 41.89
CA SER A 19 24.96 -13.13 41.96
C SER A 19 24.69 -11.75 41.39
N ALA A 20 24.68 -10.76 42.28
CA ALA A 20 24.61 -9.35 41.98
C ALA A 20 25.91 -8.87 41.33
N PHE A 21 25.81 -8.08 40.24
CA PHE A 21 26.93 -7.32 39.70
C PHE A 21 26.49 -5.89 39.34
N SER A 22 26.90 -4.96 40.21
CA SER A 22 27.58 -3.69 39.94
C SER A 22 27.32 -2.93 38.63
N LEU A 23 26.67 -1.77 38.77
CA LEU A 23 26.65 -0.64 37.83
C LEU A 23 28.06 -0.11 37.49
N PRO A 24 28.32 0.34 36.25
CA PRO A 24 29.38 1.28 35.96
C PRO A 24 28.88 2.73 35.87
N GLN A 25 29.74 3.62 36.35
CA GLN A 25 29.54 5.06 36.54
C GLN A 25 29.44 5.84 35.23
N ARG A 26 28.63 6.92 35.30
CA ARG A 26 28.57 8.04 34.35
C ARG A 26 29.96 8.61 34.07
N THR A 27 30.33 8.65 32.79
CA THR A 27 31.46 9.49 32.32
C THR A 27 30.89 10.67 31.55
N THR A 28 31.11 11.86 32.10
CA THR A 28 30.78 13.16 31.50
C THR A 28 31.79 13.44 30.37
N ILE A 29 31.31 13.57 29.13
CA ILE A 29 32.13 14.04 28.01
C ILE A 29 31.77 15.51 27.72
N GLN A 30 32.74 16.39 27.91
CA GLN A 30 32.69 17.79 27.48
C GLN A 30 32.72 17.85 25.95
N MET A 31 31.74 18.52 25.35
CA MET A 31 31.80 18.92 23.94
C MET A 31 32.68 20.17 23.80
N SER A 32 33.81 20.05 23.11
CA SER A 32 34.59 21.20 22.63
C SER A 32 34.15 21.56 21.22
N THR A 33 33.66 22.79 21.06
CA THR A 33 33.35 23.44 19.79
C THR A 33 34.64 23.88 19.09
N THR A 34 34.86 23.42 17.86
CA THR A 34 35.82 24.03 16.94
C THR A 34 35.17 24.25 15.58
N THR A 35 34.81 25.51 15.36
CA THR A 35 34.52 26.15 14.10
C THR A 35 35.77 26.17 13.21
N SER A 36 35.65 25.74 11.94
CA SER A 36 36.67 26.01 10.92
C SER A 36 36.00 26.28 9.57
N ASN A 37 35.86 27.58 9.30
CA ASN A 37 35.63 28.18 8.00
C ASN A 37 36.74 27.79 7.02
N ARG A 38 36.39 27.35 5.79
CA ARG A 38 37.26 27.59 4.63
C ARG A 38 36.48 27.57 3.31
N GLN A 39 36.16 28.77 2.83
CA GLN A 39 36.00 29.07 1.42
C GLN A 39 37.27 28.69 0.63
N ARG A 40 37.11 28.20 -0.59
CA ARG A 40 37.89 28.64 -1.76
C ARG A 40 37.23 28.22 -3.07
N HIS A 41 36.86 29.23 -3.86
CA HIS A 41 36.64 29.17 -5.30
C HIS A 41 37.84 28.60 -6.07
N ARG A 42 37.58 27.94 -7.21
CA ARG A 42 38.15 28.30 -8.53
C ARG A 42 37.50 27.55 -9.71
N HIS A 43 37.20 28.33 -10.75
CA HIS A 43 36.92 27.94 -12.14
C HIS A 43 38.17 27.43 -12.89
N CYS A 44 37.96 26.56 -13.89
CA CYS A 44 38.54 26.57 -15.27
C CYS A 44 38.01 25.30 -16.00
N ALA A 45 37.15 25.34 -17.02
CA ALA A 45 37.33 25.73 -18.44
C ALA A 45 38.25 24.78 -19.27
N VAL A 46 37.58 23.99 -20.13
CA VAL A 46 37.82 23.63 -21.56
C VAL A 46 39.25 23.35 -22.07
N THR A 47 39.42 22.17 -22.71
CA THR A 47 40.06 21.90 -24.04
C THR A 47 39.97 20.38 -24.30
N GLU A 48 39.27 19.92 -25.34
CA GLU A 48 39.69 19.63 -26.73
C GLU A 48 40.15 18.18 -26.98
N HIS A 49 39.49 17.59 -27.98
CA HIS A 49 39.86 16.52 -28.91
C HIS A 49 40.97 15.50 -28.57
N GLY A 50 40.57 14.24 -28.54
CA GLY A 50 41.41 13.07 -28.83
C GLY A 50 40.56 11.99 -29.46
N GLU A 51 40.64 11.86 -30.79
CA GLU A 51 40.22 10.67 -31.52
C GLU A 51 41.21 9.54 -31.18
N GLU A 52 40.71 8.38 -30.73
CA GLU A 52 41.52 7.17 -30.64
C GLU A 52 40.69 5.95 -31.05
N GLU A 53 41.36 5.10 -31.82
CA GLU A 53 40.87 3.99 -32.62
C GLU A 53 40.06 2.94 -31.83
N VAL A 54 38.96 2.49 -32.44
CA VAL A 54 38.21 1.30 -31.99
C VAL A 54 38.93 0.08 -32.55
N ASP A 55 39.67 -0.61 -31.70
CA ASP A 55 40.28 -1.90 -32.02
C ASP A 55 39.22 -3.01 -31.87
N GLU A 56 38.97 -3.70 -32.99
CA GLU A 56 38.12 -4.87 -33.09
C GLU A 56 38.76 -6.09 -32.39
N HIS A 57 37.91 -6.98 -31.86
CA HIS A 57 38.23 -8.35 -31.41
C HIS A 57 38.82 -8.52 -30.00
N ALA A 58 37.98 -8.31 -28.98
CA ALA A 58 38.02 -9.13 -27.76
C ALA A 58 36.76 -10.01 -27.70
N ASN A 59 36.88 -11.22 -28.25
CA ASN A 59 35.88 -12.26 -28.16
C ASN A 59 35.86 -12.80 -26.72
N VAL A 60 35.10 -12.14 -25.83
CA VAL A 60 34.88 -12.62 -24.46
C VAL A 60 33.82 -13.70 -24.53
N ASP A 61 34.28 -14.94 -24.47
CA ASP A 61 33.48 -16.15 -24.35
C ASP A 61 32.72 -16.13 -23.01
N PHE A 62 31.54 -15.48 -22.99
CA PHE A 62 30.55 -15.67 -21.95
C PHE A 62 29.94 -17.05 -22.12
N SER A 63 30.66 -18.08 -21.67
CA SER A 63 30.10 -19.41 -21.53
C SER A 63 28.86 -19.29 -20.64
N SER A 64 27.69 -19.52 -21.24
CA SER A 64 26.40 -19.52 -20.59
C SER A 64 26.45 -20.43 -19.36
N ALA A 65 26.46 -19.86 -18.16
CA ALA A 65 26.09 -20.60 -16.96
C ALA A 65 24.65 -21.05 -17.18
N ALA A 66 24.49 -22.33 -17.52
CA ALA A 66 23.18 -22.94 -17.72
C ALA A 66 22.34 -22.69 -16.46
N THR A 67 21.22 -22.02 -16.68
CA THR A 67 20.30 -21.55 -15.64
C THR A 67 19.71 -22.75 -14.89
N THR A 68 20.31 -23.14 -13.78
CA THR A 68 19.75 -24.19 -12.92
C THR A 68 18.67 -23.59 -12.04
N TYR A 69 17.42 -23.76 -12.46
CA TYR A 69 16.25 -23.54 -11.61
C TYR A 69 16.39 -24.40 -10.35
N THR A 70 16.65 -23.79 -9.19
CA THR A 70 16.81 -24.55 -7.95
C THR A 70 15.47 -24.63 -7.22
N PHE A 71 14.99 -25.86 -6.97
CA PHE A 71 13.82 -26.11 -6.12
C PHE A 71 13.89 -25.40 -4.75
N ARG A 72 15.11 -25.15 -4.25
CA ARG A 72 15.38 -24.47 -2.98
C ARG A 72 14.95 -23.00 -2.93
N ASP A 73 14.75 -22.35 -4.08
CA ASP A 73 14.25 -20.98 -4.18
C ASP A 73 12.84 -20.93 -4.80
N SER A 74 12.14 -22.08 -4.83
CA SER A 74 10.72 -22.16 -5.19
C SER A 74 9.84 -22.18 -3.94
N TRP A 75 8.89 -21.25 -3.87
CA TRP A 75 7.98 -21.10 -2.74
C TRP A 75 6.66 -20.46 -3.17
N SER A 76 5.63 -20.63 -2.34
CA SER A 76 4.30 -20.05 -2.52
C SER A 76 3.99 -19.24 -1.27
N LEU A 77 3.39 -18.08 -1.46
CA LEU A 77 3.07 -17.18 -0.37
C LEU A 77 1.63 -16.71 -0.54
N ILE A 78 0.80 -16.92 0.46
CA ILE A 78 -0.50 -16.27 0.54
C ILE A 78 -0.32 -15.01 1.38
N THR A 79 -0.75 -13.85 0.86
CA THR A 79 -0.83 -12.61 1.64
C THR A 79 -2.29 -12.26 1.84
N LEU A 80 -2.67 -12.18 3.11
CA LEU A 80 -3.99 -11.82 3.57
C LEU A 80 -3.95 -10.33 3.97
N GLY A 81 -4.83 -9.52 3.41
CA GLY A 81 -4.94 -8.10 3.78
C GLY A 81 -5.71 -7.95 5.09
N ASP A 82 -6.57 -6.95 5.15
CA ASP A 82 -7.31 -6.63 6.36
C ASP A 82 -8.32 -7.75 6.65
N LEU A 83 -8.16 -8.38 7.81
CA LEU A 83 -8.87 -9.61 8.12
C LEU A 83 -10.31 -9.31 8.56
N HIS A 84 -10.46 -8.35 9.47
CA HIS A 84 -11.71 -7.93 10.10
C HIS A 84 -12.65 -9.09 10.38
N MET A 85 -12.26 -9.95 11.32
CA MET A 85 -13.06 -11.11 11.71
C MET A 85 -14.48 -10.66 12.09
N GLU A 86 -15.48 -11.37 11.59
CA GLU A 86 -16.90 -11.13 11.86
C GLU A 86 -17.43 -12.23 12.80
N ASP A 87 -18.57 -12.01 13.45
CA ASP A 87 -19.19 -13.05 14.30
C ASP A 87 -19.58 -14.29 13.46
N ASP A 88 -20.07 -14.06 12.23
CA ASP A 88 -20.21 -15.10 11.21
C ASP A 88 -18.92 -15.20 10.37
N ILE A 89 -18.06 -16.12 10.78
CA ILE A 89 -16.79 -16.38 10.09
C ILE A 89 -16.95 -17.21 8.80
N SER A 90 -18.16 -17.54 8.34
CA SER A 90 -18.37 -18.43 7.20
C SER A 90 -17.69 -17.95 5.92
N HIS A 91 -17.65 -16.63 5.70
CA HIS A 91 -16.98 -15.99 4.57
C HIS A 91 -15.45 -16.04 4.69
N HIS A 92 -14.90 -15.85 5.89
CA HIS A 92 -13.46 -16.00 6.17
C HIS A 92 -13.03 -17.46 5.98
N GLU A 93 -13.82 -18.39 6.49
CA GLU A 93 -13.66 -19.83 6.32
C GLU A 93 -13.69 -20.26 4.85
N GLN A 94 -14.59 -19.67 4.05
CA GLN A 94 -14.61 -19.85 2.61
C GLN A 94 -13.33 -19.29 1.97
N ALA A 95 -12.93 -18.07 2.31
CA ALA A 95 -11.71 -17.45 1.79
C ALA A 95 -10.45 -18.27 2.13
N ARG A 96 -10.38 -18.87 3.32
CA ARG A 96 -9.32 -19.80 3.71
C ARG A 96 -9.29 -21.02 2.82
N ARG A 97 -10.44 -21.67 2.60
CA ARG A 97 -10.55 -22.83 1.69
C ARG A 97 -10.14 -22.48 0.26
N ASP A 98 -10.51 -21.29 -0.20
CA ASP A 98 -10.11 -20.80 -1.53
C ASP A 98 -8.59 -20.61 -1.62
N CYS A 99 -7.93 -20.08 -0.58
CA CYS A 99 -6.47 -19.97 -0.51
C CYS A 99 -5.79 -21.35 -0.53
N LEU A 100 -6.29 -22.29 0.27
CA LEU A 100 -5.77 -23.67 0.30
C LEU A 100 -5.93 -24.35 -1.06
N ARG A 101 -7.06 -24.14 -1.74
CA ARG A 101 -7.30 -24.68 -3.09
C ARG A 101 -6.41 -24.03 -4.14
N ALA A 102 -6.20 -22.72 -4.09
CA ALA A 102 -5.26 -22.03 -4.97
C ALA A 102 -3.84 -22.59 -4.84
N LEU A 103 -3.39 -22.90 -3.62
CA LEU A 103 -2.10 -23.56 -3.41
C LEU A 103 -2.04 -24.98 -3.99
N GLU A 104 -3.16 -25.72 -4.02
CA GLU A 104 -3.24 -27.04 -4.64
C GLU A 104 -3.20 -26.98 -6.16
N ASP A 105 -3.93 -26.04 -6.75
CA ASP A 105 -4.08 -25.88 -8.19
C ASP A 105 -2.80 -25.31 -8.84
N TYR A 106 -2.00 -24.56 -8.06
CA TYR A 106 -0.75 -23.94 -8.49
C TYR A 106 0.47 -24.40 -7.67
N PRO A 107 0.84 -25.70 -7.74
CA PRO A 107 1.94 -26.23 -6.94
C PRO A 107 3.31 -25.68 -7.38
N LEU A 108 4.28 -25.66 -6.45
CA LEU A 108 5.65 -25.12 -6.62
C LEU A 108 6.46 -25.68 -7.80
N LEU A 109 6.12 -26.90 -8.21
CA LEU A 109 6.90 -27.67 -9.15
C LEU A 109 6.53 -27.26 -10.56
N ALA A 110 7.08 -26.14 -11.01
CA ALA A 110 7.14 -25.77 -12.41
C ALA A 110 8.55 -26.00 -12.98
N ALA A 111 8.68 -26.82 -14.02
CA ALA A 111 9.93 -27.16 -14.66
C ALA A 111 10.55 -25.99 -15.44
N ALA A 112 11.87 -26.03 -15.58
CA ALA A 112 12.65 -25.08 -16.35
C ALA A 112 12.24 -25.12 -17.84
N VAL A 113 12.01 -23.94 -18.42
CA VAL A 113 11.84 -23.78 -19.87
C VAL A 113 13.14 -24.19 -20.54
N SER A 114 13.12 -25.22 -21.40
CA SER A 114 14.29 -25.63 -22.16
C SER A 114 14.68 -24.54 -23.17
N SER A 115 15.97 -24.26 -23.27
CA SER A 115 16.56 -23.21 -24.10
C SER A 115 16.55 -23.47 -25.61
N GLU A 116 15.82 -24.48 -26.09
CA GLU A 116 15.88 -24.93 -27.50
C GLU A 116 14.85 -24.29 -28.44
N ASN A 117 13.89 -23.47 -27.96
CA ASN A 117 12.82 -22.93 -28.79
C ASN A 117 12.87 -21.41 -29.06
N LYS A 118 14.06 -20.80 -29.08
CA LYS A 118 14.24 -19.34 -29.26
C LYS A 118 13.93 -18.76 -30.65
N GLN A 119 13.36 -19.51 -31.61
CA GLN A 119 13.22 -19.00 -32.99
C GLN A 119 11.87 -19.13 -33.70
N ARG A 120 10.76 -19.46 -33.01
CA ARG A 120 9.44 -19.44 -33.68
C ARG A 120 8.33 -18.82 -32.83
N ASN A 121 7.92 -17.62 -33.27
CA ASN A 121 6.67 -16.90 -33.01
C ASN A 121 6.43 -16.37 -31.58
N HIS A 122 6.33 -15.03 -31.47
CA HIS A 122 5.93 -14.22 -30.32
C HIS A 122 4.46 -14.40 -29.86
N ARG A 123 3.95 -15.63 -29.89
CA ARG A 123 2.73 -16.07 -29.21
C ARG A 123 3.09 -17.23 -28.31
N HIS A 124 3.89 -16.97 -27.28
CA HIS A 124 4.07 -17.93 -26.20
C HIS A 124 2.87 -17.81 -25.27
N LYS A 125 1.89 -18.71 -25.46
CA LYS A 125 1.13 -19.19 -24.31
C LYS A 125 2.17 -19.61 -23.28
N HIS A 126 2.20 -18.96 -22.13
CA HIS A 126 2.87 -19.48 -20.94
C HIS A 126 2.17 -20.80 -20.58
N GLU A 127 2.51 -21.89 -21.28
CA GLU A 127 2.25 -23.22 -20.77
C GLU A 127 2.96 -23.25 -19.42
N ASN A 128 2.17 -23.34 -18.35
CA ASN A 128 2.62 -23.73 -17.03
C ASN A 128 3.42 -25.01 -17.24
N VAL A 129 4.73 -24.90 -17.42
CA VAL A 129 5.62 -26.04 -17.38
C VAL A 129 5.62 -26.42 -15.93
N LEU A 130 4.58 -27.12 -15.47
CA LEU A 130 4.59 -27.91 -14.26
C LEU A 130 5.70 -28.97 -14.45
N LEU A 131 6.32 -29.51 -13.40
CA LEU A 131 6.83 -30.87 -13.52
C LEU A 131 5.64 -31.68 -13.99
N ASP A 132 5.60 -32.01 -15.27
CA ASP A 132 4.47 -32.71 -15.82
C ASP A 132 4.32 -34.02 -15.05
N ARG A 133 3.11 -34.58 -15.03
CA ARG A 133 2.86 -35.84 -14.32
C ARG A 133 3.86 -36.94 -14.73
N ASN A 134 4.44 -36.84 -15.92
CA ASN A 134 5.44 -37.76 -16.45
C ASN A 134 6.81 -37.58 -15.77
N SER A 135 7.25 -36.35 -15.49
CA SER A 135 8.51 -36.06 -14.81
C SER A 135 8.49 -36.56 -13.37
N ILE A 136 7.39 -36.33 -12.66
CA ILE A 136 7.21 -36.87 -11.31
C ILE A 136 7.15 -38.40 -11.34
N ARG A 137 6.48 -38.98 -12.35
CA ARG A 137 6.44 -40.43 -12.53
C ARG A 137 7.83 -41.00 -12.80
N ALA A 138 8.64 -40.33 -13.63
CA ALA A 138 10.02 -40.72 -13.91
C ALA A 138 10.88 -40.69 -12.63
N ILE A 139 10.71 -39.67 -11.78
CA ILE A 139 11.38 -39.63 -10.46
C ILE A 139 10.90 -40.80 -9.58
N CYS A 140 9.61 -41.11 -9.53
CA CYS A 140 9.08 -42.25 -8.77
C CYS A 140 9.60 -43.62 -9.26
N GLU A 141 9.96 -43.73 -10.54
CA GLU A 141 10.47 -44.95 -11.15
C GLU A 141 11.99 -45.15 -10.93
N LYS A 142 12.71 -44.11 -10.46
CA LYS A 142 14.13 -44.21 -10.10
C LYS A 142 14.34 -45.06 -8.84
N PRO A 143 15.35 -45.96 -8.83
CA PRO A 143 15.81 -46.59 -7.60
C PRO A 143 16.19 -45.55 -6.55
N GLY A 144 15.85 -45.79 -5.28
CA GLY A 144 16.05 -44.79 -4.21
C GLY A 144 17.49 -44.28 -4.06
N GLY A 145 18.50 -45.10 -4.34
CA GLY A 145 19.91 -44.70 -4.32
C GLY A 145 20.38 -43.89 -5.53
N SER A 146 19.50 -43.67 -6.53
CA SER A 146 19.78 -42.89 -7.74
C SER A 146 19.01 -41.57 -7.79
N LEU A 147 18.21 -41.28 -6.76
CA LEU A 147 17.53 -40.00 -6.59
C LEU A 147 18.54 -38.96 -6.14
N THR A 148 18.50 -37.77 -6.74
CA THR A 148 19.22 -36.61 -6.20
C THR A 148 18.56 -36.15 -4.90
N GLU A 149 19.27 -35.32 -4.11
CA GLU A 149 18.68 -34.72 -2.90
C GLU A 149 17.41 -33.91 -3.22
N GLU A 150 17.40 -33.19 -4.34
CA GLU A 150 16.25 -32.42 -4.83
C GLU A 150 15.09 -33.33 -5.21
N GLU A 151 15.35 -34.42 -5.93
CA GLU A 151 14.32 -35.40 -6.29
C GLU A 151 13.72 -36.08 -5.05
N LEU A 152 14.55 -36.36 -4.05
CA LEU A 152 14.09 -36.88 -2.77
C LEU A 152 13.24 -35.84 -2.02
N GLN A 153 13.62 -34.57 -2.02
CA GLN A 153 12.83 -33.49 -1.44
C GLN A 153 11.49 -33.30 -2.17
N ILE A 154 11.47 -33.40 -3.50
CA ILE A 154 10.25 -33.38 -4.33
C ILE A 154 9.32 -34.53 -3.93
N LEU A 155 9.84 -35.76 -3.80
CA LEU A 155 9.05 -36.93 -3.39
C LEU A 155 8.57 -36.85 -1.93
N LEU A 156 9.39 -36.31 -1.02
CA LEU A 156 9.02 -36.10 0.38
C LEU A 156 7.96 -35.01 0.53
N ALA A 157 8.09 -33.92 -0.23
CA ALA A 157 7.10 -32.85 -0.31
C ALA A 157 5.75 -33.40 -0.74
N ARG A 158 5.73 -34.19 -1.81
CA ARG A 158 4.53 -34.87 -2.30
C ARG A 158 3.90 -35.83 -1.28
N ARG A 159 4.69 -36.45 -0.40
CA ARG A 159 4.22 -37.51 0.52
C ARG A 159 3.83 -37.01 1.92
N LYS A 160 4.44 -35.94 2.42
CA LYS A 160 4.32 -35.54 3.84
C LYS A 160 3.60 -34.22 4.09
N ASN A 161 3.57 -33.29 3.13
CA ASN A 161 2.99 -31.99 3.38
C ASN A 161 2.45 -31.40 2.05
N ARG A 162 1.11 -31.29 1.94
CA ARG A 162 0.43 -30.81 0.72
C ARG A 162 0.90 -29.41 0.30
N PHE A 163 1.47 -28.65 1.24
CA PHE A 163 1.85 -27.26 1.08
C PHE A 163 3.33 -27.02 1.43
N VAL A 164 4.23 -27.95 1.06
CA VAL A 164 5.67 -27.69 1.21
C VAL A 164 6.05 -26.40 0.51
N GLY A 165 6.88 -25.59 1.17
CA GLY A 165 7.35 -24.30 0.66
C GLY A 165 6.25 -23.25 0.54
N SER A 166 5.07 -23.51 1.09
CA SER A 166 4.03 -22.49 1.28
C SER A 166 4.22 -21.75 2.60
N HIS A 167 3.92 -20.45 2.59
CA HIS A 167 3.91 -19.58 3.76
C HIS A 167 2.71 -18.64 3.69
N ILE A 168 2.30 -18.09 4.83
CA ILE A 168 1.23 -17.08 4.92
C ILE A 168 1.77 -15.82 5.58
N VAL A 169 1.39 -14.65 5.06
CA VAL A 169 1.57 -13.38 5.76
C VAL A 169 0.23 -12.68 5.90
N SER A 170 -0.13 -12.26 7.10
CA SER A 170 -1.26 -11.36 7.34
C SER A 170 -0.79 -9.92 7.55
N LEU A 171 -1.52 -8.98 6.97
CA LEU A 171 -1.26 -7.54 7.08
C LEU A 171 -1.98 -6.88 8.26
N GLY A 172 -2.58 -7.66 9.17
CA GLY A 172 -3.21 -7.16 10.40
C GLY A 172 -4.68 -6.79 10.24
N ASP A 173 -5.15 -5.92 11.14
CA ASP A 173 -6.56 -5.54 11.29
C ASP A 173 -7.44 -6.77 11.50
N LEU A 174 -7.17 -7.45 12.61
CA LEU A 174 -7.67 -8.78 12.91
C LEU A 174 -9.14 -8.79 13.33
N GLY A 175 -9.55 -7.83 14.17
CA GLY A 175 -10.87 -7.83 14.81
C GLY A 175 -11.94 -7.04 14.05
N ARG A 176 -13.19 -7.23 14.50
CA ARG A 176 -14.34 -6.49 13.99
C ARG A 176 -14.22 -5.04 14.39
N LYS A 177 -14.30 -4.16 13.39
CA LYS A 177 -14.39 -2.71 13.62
C LYS A 177 -15.74 -2.35 14.26
N ASP A 178 -15.76 -1.26 15.02
CA ASP A 178 -17.01 -0.62 15.43
C ASP A 178 -17.91 -0.31 14.21
N ILE A 179 -19.11 -0.89 14.20
CA ILE A 179 -20.16 -0.56 13.24
C ILE A 179 -21.24 0.14 14.02
N ARG A 180 -21.70 1.31 13.56
CA ARG A 180 -22.66 2.21 14.20
C ARG A 180 -23.60 1.51 15.22
N HIS A 181 -23.37 1.79 16.51
CA HIS A 181 -24.14 1.30 17.67
C HIS A 181 -23.87 -0.14 18.15
N GLU A 182 -22.95 -0.86 17.51
CA GLU A 182 -22.46 -2.17 17.96
C GLU A 182 -20.96 -2.09 18.26
N PRO A 183 -20.52 -2.27 19.53
CA PRO A 183 -19.10 -2.32 19.87
C PRO A 183 -18.42 -3.42 19.06
N GLY A 184 -17.35 -3.09 18.36
CA GLY A 184 -16.39 -4.00 17.75
C GLY A 184 -15.48 -4.63 18.81
N ASP A 185 -14.65 -5.56 18.37
CA ASP A 185 -13.66 -6.22 19.24
C ASP A 185 -12.22 -6.01 18.75
N ALA A 186 -12.02 -5.12 17.77
CA ALA A 186 -10.71 -4.73 17.25
C ALA A 186 -9.71 -4.37 18.37
N GLY A 187 -8.55 -5.03 18.32
CA GLY A 187 -7.47 -4.81 19.27
C GLY A 187 -7.72 -5.37 20.68
N THR A 188 -8.71 -6.25 20.86
CA THR A 188 -8.94 -6.96 22.13
C THR A 188 -8.32 -8.37 22.10
N THR A 189 -8.11 -8.97 23.27
CA THR A 189 -7.65 -10.37 23.38
C THR A 189 -8.59 -11.33 22.65
N LYS A 190 -9.90 -11.08 22.65
CA LYS A 190 -10.88 -11.88 21.90
C LYS A 190 -10.53 -11.89 20.40
N SER A 191 -10.34 -10.72 19.80
CA SER A 191 -10.01 -10.63 18.37
C SER A 191 -8.71 -11.36 18.01
N PHE A 192 -7.71 -11.32 18.90
CA PHE A 192 -6.44 -12.02 18.68
C PHE A 192 -6.62 -13.54 18.74
N VAL A 193 -7.40 -14.04 19.70
CA VAL A 193 -7.71 -15.48 19.83
C VAL A 193 -8.50 -16.00 18.64
N ASP A 194 -9.49 -15.25 18.17
CA ASP A 194 -10.31 -15.64 17.01
C ASP A 194 -9.48 -15.65 15.72
N ALA A 195 -8.65 -14.63 15.52
CA ALA A 195 -7.72 -14.59 14.39
C ALA A 195 -6.67 -15.71 14.47
N LYS A 196 -6.17 -16.04 15.66
CA LYS A 196 -5.28 -17.20 15.85
C LYS A 196 -5.97 -18.50 15.45
N ALA A 197 -7.20 -18.73 15.91
CA ALA A 197 -7.96 -19.92 15.52
C ALA A 197 -8.18 -19.98 13.99
N TYR A 198 -8.40 -18.84 13.35
CA TYR A 198 -8.50 -18.73 11.90
C TYR A 198 -7.20 -19.14 11.19
N PHE A 199 -6.04 -18.61 11.62
CA PHE A 199 -4.73 -18.93 11.06
C PHE A 199 -4.32 -20.39 11.31
N ASP A 200 -4.58 -20.91 12.50
CA ASP A 200 -4.29 -22.31 12.85
C ASP A 200 -5.10 -23.29 11.97
N GLY A 201 -6.18 -22.83 11.34
CA GLY A 201 -6.96 -23.58 10.36
C GLY A 201 -6.31 -23.74 8.97
N PHE A 202 -5.15 -23.15 8.68
CA PHE A 202 -4.40 -23.35 7.43
C PHE A 202 -3.57 -24.65 7.42
N GLU A 203 -4.05 -25.71 8.07
CA GLU A 203 -3.51 -27.08 7.99
C GLU A 203 -2.00 -27.20 8.27
N GLY A 204 -1.47 -26.34 9.15
CA GLY A 204 -0.05 -26.34 9.54
C GLY A 204 0.89 -25.60 8.59
N ILE A 205 0.37 -24.81 7.63
CA ILE A 205 1.18 -23.84 6.88
C ILE A 205 1.70 -22.78 7.86
N PRO A 206 3.02 -22.52 7.92
CA PRO A 206 3.56 -21.48 8.77
C PRO A 206 3.07 -20.09 8.35
N TYR A 207 2.85 -19.23 9.33
CA TYR A 207 2.43 -17.85 9.09
C TYR A 207 3.28 -16.86 9.89
N ASP A 208 3.41 -15.66 9.35
CA ASP A 208 3.77 -14.47 10.12
C ASP A 208 2.71 -13.39 9.90
N LEU A 209 2.75 -12.37 10.72
CA LEU A 209 1.77 -11.29 10.68
C LEU A 209 2.39 -10.00 11.22
N VAL A 210 1.89 -8.89 10.73
CA VAL A 210 2.13 -7.55 11.27
C VAL A 210 0.86 -7.03 11.92
N THR A 211 0.98 -6.03 12.80
CA THR A 211 -0.18 -5.32 13.34
C THR A 211 -0.68 -4.27 12.35
N GLY A 212 -2.00 -4.16 12.24
CA GLY A 212 -2.71 -3.05 11.60
C GLY A 212 -3.15 -1.99 12.60
N ASN A 213 -3.69 -0.87 12.11
CA ASN A 213 -4.08 0.23 12.99
C ASN A 213 -5.27 -0.11 13.91
N HIS A 214 -6.13 -1.05 13.52
CA HIS A 214 -7.24 -1.51 14.35
C HIS A 214 -6.79 -2.52 15.43
N ASP A 215 -5.64 -3.16 15.27
CA ASP A 215 -5.12 -4.14 16.26
C ASP A 215 -4.66 -3.51 17.57
N LEU A 216 -4.55 -2.18 17.62
CA LEU A 216 -4.18 -1.45 18.84
C LEU A 216 -5.34 -0.69 19.49
N GLU A 217 -6.57 -0.80 18.96
CA GLU A 217 -7.76 -0.13 19.50
C GLU A 217 -8.00 -0.55 20.96
N GLY A 218 -8.55 -1.74 21.22
CA GLY A 218 -8.52 -2.41 22.53
C GLY A 218 -8.86 -1.53 23.75
N LEU A 219 -9.67 -0.49 23.57
CA LEU A 219 -9.81 0.62 24.52
C LEU A 219 -10.49 0.19 25.82
N ASP A 220 -11.30 -0.87 25.74
CA ASP A 220 -12.01 -1.43 26.87
C ASP A 220 -11.17 -2.45 27.68
N GLU A 221 -9.99 -2.83 27.19
CA GLU A 221 -9.15 -3.87 27.80
C GLU A 221 -7.76 -3.38 28.22
N PHE A 222 -7.16 -2.46 27.45
CA PHE A 222 -5.77 -2.05 27.65
C PHE A 222 -5.61 -0.54 27.87
N ASP A 223 -4.88 -0.19 28.93
CA ASP A 223 -4.58 1.20 29.28
C ASP A 223 -3.46 1.82 28.41
N THR A 224 -2.54 1.00 27.88
CA THR A 224 -1.39 1.47 27.09
C THR A 224 -1.18 0.67 25.81
N ASP A 225 -0.50 1.27 24.84
CA ASP A 225 -0.16 0.62 23.56
C ASP A 225 0.79 -0.57 23.78
N GLU A 226 1.72 -0.50 24.74
CA GLU A 226 2.63 -1.59 25.08
C GLU A 226 1.91 -2.79 25.68
N ALA A 227 0.91 -2.55 26.54
CA ALA A 227 0.12 -3.62 27.14
C ALA A 227 -0.70 -4.35 26.07
N ASN A 228 -1.34 -3.60 25.16
CA ASN A 228 -2.09 -4.18 24.06
C ASN A 228 -1.18 -4.97 23.10
N LEU A 229 -0.08 -4.37 22.67
CA LEU A 229 0.90 -5.02 21.80
C LEU A 229 1.51 -6.27 22.44
N ARG A 230 1.71 -6.26 23.77
CA ARG A 230 2.16 -7.44 24.50
C ARG A 230 1.13 -8.57 24.46
N ALA A 231 -0.15 -8.28 24.69
CA ALA A 231 -1.22 -9.26 24.60
C ALA A 231 -1.32 -9.87 23.19
N TRP A 232 -1.21 -9.04 22.15
CA TRP A 232 -1.11 -9.50 20.76
C TRP A 232 0.08 -10.45 20.56
N MET A 233 1.28 -10.06 20.99
CA MET A 233 2.49 -10.89 20.85
C MET A 233 2.40 -12.22 21.62
N ASP A 234 1.81 -12.20 22.82
CA ASP A 234 1.62 -13.39 23.65
C ASP A 234 0.65 -14.40 23.00
N CYS A 235 -0.38 -13.90 22.32
CA CYS A 235 -1.34 -14.74 21.59
C CYS A 235 -0.67 -15.51 20.43
N PHE A 236 0.15 -14.83 19.63
CA PHE A 236 0.75 -15.40 18.41
C PHE A 236 2.10 -16.08 18.66
N ASP A 237 2.10 -17.13 19.50
CA ASP A 237 3.26 -17.96 19.83
C ASP A 237 4.37 -17.23 20.62
N ASN A 238 3.98 -16.31 21.52
CA ASN A 238 4.89 -15.54 22.37
C ASN A 238 6.00 -14.83 21.56
N LYS A 239 5.59 -14.04 20.56
CA LYS A 239 6.52 -13.26 19.73
C LYS A 239 7.42 -12.41 20.62
N LYS A 240 8.70 -12.31 20.23
CA LYS A 240 9.67 -11.45 20.91
C LYS A 240 9.57 -9.99 20.46
N THR A 241 9.16 -9.80 19.20
CA THR A 241 9.04 -8.51 18.54
C THR A 241 7.75 -8.49 17.73
N PRO A 242 7.13 -7.31 17.52
CA PRO A 242 5.92 -7.22 16.73
C PRO A 242 6.19 -7.34 15.22
N TYR A 243 7.42 -7.03 14.79
CA TYR A 243 7.96 -7.20 13.45
C TYR A 243 8.66 -8.56 13.29
N PHE A 244 8.92 -8.97 12.05
CA PHE A 244 9.56 -10.25 11.77
C PHE A 244 10.46 -10.22 10.54
N SER A 245 11.43 -11.14 10.51
CA SER A 245 12.16 -11.51 9.31
C SER A 245 12.17 -13.03 9.16
N ARG A 246 11.79 -13.54 7.98
CA ARG A 246 11.72 -14.97 7.70
C ARG A 246 12.34 -15.33 6.38
N LYS A 247 13.22 -16.34 6.41
CA LYS A 247 13.77 -16.96 5.22
C LYS A 247 12.80 -18.02 4.67
N ILE A 248 12.37 -17.87 3.41
CA ILE A 248 11.46 -18.82 2.72
C ILE A 248 12.07 -19.50 1.49
N GLY A 249 13.23 -19.01 1.04
CA GLY A 249 14.07 -19.64 0.03
C GLY A 249 15.54 -19.55 0.44
N GLU A 250 16.46 -20.08 -0.36
CA GLU A 250 17.90 -19.99 -0.10
C GLU A 250 18.39 -18.53 -0.01
N ARG A 251 17.86 -17.63 -0.84
CA ARG A 251 18.19 -16.19 -0.82
C ARG A 251 16.94 -15.31 -0.88
N THR A 252 15.82 -15.77 -0.33
CA THR A 252 14.56 -15.00 -0.28
C THR A 252 14.09 -14.78 1.15
N LEU A 253 13.85 -13.51 1.49
CA LEU A 253 13.48 -13.05 2.82
C LEU A 253 12.12 -12.34 2.79
N LEU A 254 11.28 -12.65 3.77
CA LEU A 254 10.08 -11.90 4.12
C LEU A 254 10.41 -10.98 5.29
N VAL A 255 9.96 -9.73 5.24
CA VAL A 255 10.22 -8.73 6.29
C VAL A 255 8.92 -7.98 6.59
N GLY A 256 8.41 -8.11 7.81
CA GLY A 256 7.19 -7.43 8.25
C GLY A 256 7.47 -6.29 9.22
N LEU A 257 6.85 -5.13 8.98
CA LEU A 257 6.87 -3.94 9.83
C LEU A 257 5.50 -3.72 10.47
N SER A 258 5.48 -3.49 11.78
CA SER A 258 4.25 -3.48 12.59
C SER A 258 4.01 -2.11 13.20
N THR A 259 2.74 -1.69 13.23
CA THR A 259 2.39 -0.49 14.02
C THR A 259 2.56 -0.78 15.51
N VAL A 260 3.08 0.19 16.24
CA VAL A 260 3.31 0.09 17.69
C VAL A 260 2.62 1.19 18.47
N ARG A 261 1.80 2.01 17.81
CA ARG A 261 1.20 3.21 18.40
C ARG A 261 -0.25 3.38 17.97
N PHE A 262 -1.10 3.72 18.92
CA PHE A 262 -2.51 4.10 18.73
C PHE A 262 -2.91 5.23 19.69
N ARG A 263 -2.78 5.01 21.02
CA ARG A 263 -3.16 5.98 22.07
C ARG A 263 -2.26 7.20 22.07
N ASP A 264 -0.96 6.99 21.87
CA ASP A 264 0.05 8.06 21.89
C ASP A 264 0.24 8.75 20.53
N ALA A 265 -0.65 8.48 19.56
CA ALA A 265 -0.55 9.08 18.25
C ALA A 265 -0.81 10.60 18.32
N PRO A 266 0.09 11.45 17.81
CA PRO A 266 0.00 12.90 18.00
C PRO A 266 -1.14 13.57 17.22
N TYR A 267 -1.67 12.91 16.18
CA TYR A 267 -2.69 13.49 15.30
C TYR A 267 -3.79 12.52 14.89
N SER A 268 -3.45 11.28 14.56
CA SER A 268 -4.41 10.27 14.09
C SER A 268 -4.14 8.94 14.78
N SER A 269 -5.10 8.46 15.57
CA SER A 269 -4.99 7.15 16.23
C SER A 269 -4.94 6.00 15.23
N HIS A 270 -5.45 6.21 14.00
CA HIS A 270 -5.41 5.22 12.91
C HIS A 270 -4.14 5.32 12.05
N GLU A 271 -3.14 6.11 12.44
CA GLU A 271 -1.83 6.11 11.78
C GLU A 271 -1.11 4.77 12.02
N VAL A 272 -0.63 4.14 10.96
CA VAL A 272 0.32 3.02 11.08
C VAL A 272 1.70 3.61 11.33
N HIS A 273 2.21 3.42 12.56
CA HIS A 273 3.47 3.99 12.99
C HIS A 273 4.47 2.93 13.44
N VAL A 274 5.62 2.92 12.77
CA VAL A 274 6.79 2.12 13.09
C VAL A 274 7.81 3.02 13.80
N ASP A 275 8.33 2.57 14.93
CA ASP A 275 9.28 3.32 15.75
C ASP A 275 10.72 3.29 15.20
N ASP A 276 11.57 4.14 15.77
CA ASP A 276 12.96 4.30 15.33
C ASP A 276 13.77 3.00 15.45
N ASP A 277 13.52 2.20 16.49
CA ASP A 277 14.17 0.90 16.71
C ASP A 277 13.85 -0.09 15.58
N GLN A 278 12.59 -0.15 15.13
CA GLN A 278 12.20 -0.94 13.98
C GLN A 278 12.80 -0.43 12.67
N ILE A 279 12.87 0.89 12.48
CA ILE A 279 13.47 1.48 11.28
C ILE A 279 14.97 1.13 11.22
N GLU A 280 15.69 1.26 12.33
CA GLU A 280 17.11 0.88 12.42
C GLU A 280 17.30 -0.61 12.17
N TRP A 281 16.46 -1.46 12.78
CA TRP A 281 16.45 -2.89 12.54
C TRP A 281 16.22 -3.21 11.05
N PHE A 282 15.24 -2.57 10.42
CA PHE A 282 14.93 -2.78 9.01
C PHE A 282 16.12 -2.40 8.12
N HIS A 283 16.76 -1.26 8.37
CA HIS A 283 18.00 -0.87 7.69
C HIS A 283 19.10 -1.93 7.82
N ASN A 284 19.28 -2.49 9.01
CA ASN A 284 20.30 -3.51 9.25
C ASN A 284 19.98 -4.84 8.55
N VAL A 285 18.70 -5.24 8.51
CA VAL A 285 18.25 -6.40 7.72
C VAL A 285 18.56 -6.19 6.25
N VAL A 286 18.17 -5.04 5.67
CA VAL A 286 18.39 -4.76 4.25
C VAL A 286 19.89 -4.73 3.90
N ARG A 287 20.73 -4.10 4.75
CA ARG A 287 22.19 -4.02 4.54
C ARG A 287 22.88 -5.38 4.64
N SER A 288 22.42 -6.25 5.52
CA SER A 288 23.01 -7.59 5.72
C SER A 288 22.58 -8.61 4.66
N HIS A 289 21.65 -8.25 3.78
CA HIS A 289 21.14 -9.10 2.71
C HIS A 289 21.26 -8.38 1.35
N PRO A 290 22.49 -8.10 0.87
CA PRO A 290 22.70 -7.28 -0.31
C PRO A 290 22.32 -8.00 -1.61
N ASP A 291 21.87 -7.22 -2.61
CA ASP A 291 21.56 -7.73 -3.96
C ASP A 291 22.78 -8.39 -4.63
N SER A 292 24.00 -7.91 -4.32
CA SER A 292 25.26 -8.51 -4.82
C SER A 292 25.48 -9.97 -4.40
N GLU A 293 24.78 -10.43 -3.36
CA GLU A 293 24.76 -11.84 -2.94
C GLU A 293 23.50 -12.60 -3.42
N GLY A 294 22.73 -11.98 -4.32
CA GLY A 294 21.53 -12.56 -4.91
C GLY A 294 20.33 -12.61 -3.97
N TRP A 295 20.32 -11.78 -2.90
CA TRP A 295 19.19 -11.69 -1.98
C TRP A 295 17.97 -10.99 -2.61
N LYS A 296 16.78 -11.48 -2.23
CA LYS A 296 15.48 -10.89 -2.56
C LYS A 296 14.71 -10.68 -1.27
N ILE A 297 14.17 -9.48 -1.09
CA ILE A 297 13.41 -9.08 0.08
C ILE A 297 11.99 -8.70 -0.37
N LEU A 298 10.99 -9.31 0.28
CA LEU A 298 9.59 -8.95 0.19
C LEU A 298 9.20 -8.30 1.51
N VAL A 299 8.71 -7.06 1.45
CA VAL A 299 8.36 -6.26 2.62
C VAL A 299 6.85 -6.23 2.81
N PHE A 300 6.41 -6.24 4.05
CA PHE A 300 4.99 -6.24 4.44
C PHE A 300 4.78 -5.17 5.50
N SER A 301 3.78 -4.32 5.30
CA SER A 301 3.29 -3.38 6.30
C SER A 301 1.80 -3.18 6.10
N HIS A 302 1.08 -2.86 7.18
CA HIS A 302 -0.37 -2.64 7.06
C HIS A 302 -0.69 -1.50 6.08
N ALA A 303 -0.21 -0.27 6.38
CA ALA A 303 -0.29 0.84 5.44
C ALA A 303 0.90 0.85 4.46
N PRO A 304 0.69 1.30 3.21
CA PRO A 304 1.77 1.47 2.25
C PRO A 304 2.67 2.65 2.60
N ILE A 305 3.87 2.68 2.02
CA ILE A 305 4.78 3.82 2.18
C ILE A 305 4.37 4.98 1.28
N THR A 306 4.70 6.20 1.72
CA THR A 306 4.68 7.39 0.86
C THR A 306 5.56 7.15 -0.36
N GLY A 307 5.05 7.46 -1.56
CA GLY A 307 5.74 7.22 -2.84
C GLY A 307 5.57 5.81 -3.43
N SER A 308 4.77 4.93 -2.81
CA SER A 308 4.45 3.61 -3.36
C SER A 308 3.67 3.66 -4.67
N GLY A 309 2.99 4.77 -4.96
CA GLY A 309 2.11 4.91 -6.13
C GLY A 309 0.81 4.12 -6.04
N LEU A 310 0.53 3.46 -4.91
CA LEU A 310 -0.72 2.73 -4.70
C LEU A 310 -1.90 3.70 -4.57
N ARG A 311 -3.06 3.24 -5.05
CA ARG A 311 -4.31 3.99 -4.97
C ARG A 311 -4.75 4.25 -3.54
N VAL A 312 -4.99 5.53 -3.21
CA VAL A 312 -5.29 5.99 -1.85
C VAL A 312 -6.64 6.69 -1.77
N LEU A 313 -7.25 6.67 -0.58
CA LEU A 313 -8.56 7.26 -0.30
C LEU A 313 -8.40 8.69 0.20
N GLN A 314 -8.74 9.67 -0.63
CA GLN A 314 -8.63 11.08 -0.25
C GLN A 314 -9.56 11.43 0.93
N SER A 315 -10.83 11.04 0.81
CA SER A 315 -11.89 11.40 1.77
C SER A 315 -11.78 10.68 3.12
N VAL A 316 -10.95 9.64 3.21
CA VAL A 316 -10.75 8.85 4.43
C VAL A 316 -9.33 9.03 4.93
N HIS A 317 -8.37 8.38 4.29
CA HIS A 317 -7.03 8.23 4.85
C HIS A 317 -6.15 9.47 4.71
N VAL A 318 -6.26 10.19 3.59
CA VAL A 318 -5.54 11.47 3.41
C VAL A 318 -6.13 12.53 4.34
N THR A 319 -7.46 12.62 4.40
CA THR A 319 -8.16 13.55 5.31
C THR A 319 -7.79 13.29 6.76
N ASN A 320 -7.69 12.02 7.17
CA ASN A 320 -7.35 11.64 8.55
C ASN A 320 -5.84 11.61 8.84
N GLY A 321 -4.96 11.91 7.88
CA GLY A 321 -3.52 11.87 8.10
C GLY A 321 -2.97 10.47 8.41
N CYS A 322 -3.61 9.41 7.90
CA CYS A 322 -3.24 8.02 8.16
C CYS A 322 -3.02 7.17 6.90
N ALA A 323 -2.98 7.76 5.70
CA ALA A 323 -2.75 7.04 4.44
C ALA A 323 -1.44 6.24 4.34
N TRP A 324 -0.37 6.69 4.98
CA TRP A 324 0.96 6.13 4.77
C TRP A 324 1.58 5.61 6.07
N LEU A 325 2.54 4.71 5.92
CA LEU A 325 3.45 4.34 7.00
C LEU A 325 4.16 5.59 7.53
N ASN A 326 4.06 5.86 8.83
CA ASN A 326 4.62 7.04 9.49
C ASN A 326 4.19 8.37 8.84
N HIS A 327 2.96 8.43 8.31
CA HIS A 327 2.42 9.59 7.59
C HIS A 327 2.66 10.93 8.30
N CYS A 328 2.37 10.99 9.59
CA CYS A 328 2.45 12.20 10.38
C CYS A 328 3.87 12.53 10.88
N SER A 329 4.84 11.65 10.62
CA SER A 329 6.22 11.85 11.05
C SER A 329 6.91 12.94 10.22
N PRO A 330 8.03 13.51 10.71
CA PRO A 330 8.88 14.40 9.93
C PRO A 330 9.25 13.80 8.57
N THR A 331 9.43 14.65 7.56
CA THR A 331 9.66 14.23 6.16
C THR A 331 10.87 13.31 6.00
N ASP A 332 11.93 13.49 6.78
CA ASP A 332 13.11 12.62 6.76
C ASP A 332 12.79 11.19 7.22
N VAL A 333 11.94 11.04 8.23
CA VAL A 333 11.45 9.73 8.69
C VAL A 333 10.44 9.14 7.71
N ARG A 334 9.40 9.90 7.33
CA ARG A 334 8.36 9.43 6.40
C ARG A 334 8.94 8.99 5.05
N ASN A 335 9.85 9.78 4.48
CA ASN A 335 10.46 9.48 3.19
C ASN A 335 11.68 8.55 3.29
N SER A 336 12.09 8.15 4.49
CA SER A 336 13.21 7.19 4.65
C SER A 336 12.91 5.88 3.92
N PHE A 337 11.68 5.37 4.00
CA PHE A 337 11.30 4.10 3.38
C PHE A 337 11.42 4.12 1.85
N VAL A 338 10.94 5.18 1.19
CA VAL A 338 11.05 5.28 -0.28
C VAL A 338 12.50 5.44 -0.74
N ARG A 339 13.34 6.10 0.07
CA ARG A 339 14.79 6.20 -0.18
C ARG A 339 15.47 4.85 -0.01
N ILE A 340 15.12 4.09 1.04
CA ILE A 340 15.59 2.70 1.22
C ILE A 340 15.24 1.86 0.00
N VAL A 341 13.99 1.90 -0.46
CA VAL A 341 13.54 1.13 -1.63
C VAL A 341 14.30 1.53 -2.90
N ARG A 342 14.59 2.82 -3.08
CA ARG A 342 15.36 3.34 -4.23
C ARG A 342 16.81 2.86 -4.22
N ASP A 343 17.44 2.87 -3.05
CA ASP A 343 18.88 2.61 -2.91
C ASP A 343 19.20 1.11 -2.76
N ASN A 344 18.19 0.25 -2.60
CA ASN A 344 18.37 -1.17 -2.27
C ASN A 344 17.62 -2.08 -3.27
N PRO A 345 18.25 -2.44 -4.41
CA PRO A 345 17.60 -3.23 -5.46
C PRO A 345 17.20 -4.65 -5.02
N GLN A 346 17.73 -5.16 -3.90
CA GLN A 346 17.29 -6.43 -3.32
C GLN A 346 15.83 -6.40 -2.84
N ILE A 347 15.25 -5.22 -2.62
CA ILE A 347 13.83 -5.09 -2.28
C ILE A 347 13.01 -5.23 -3.56
N LYS A 348 12.32 -6.36 -3.71
CA LYS A 348 11.62 -6.71 -4.95
C LYS A 348 10.11 -6.46 -4.87
N CYS A 349 9.53 -6.56 -3.67
CA CYS A 349 8.12 -6.25 -3.46
C CYS A 349 7.85 -5.58 -2.12
N TRP A 350 6.78 -4.77 -2.08
CA TRP A 350 6.19 -4.24 -0.86
C TRP A 350 4.67 -4.44 -0.89
N LEU A 351 4.12 -5.17 0.07
CA LEU A 351 2.71 -5.54 0.13
C LEU A 351 2.00 -4.81 1.28
N SER A 352 0.84 -4.22 0.99
CA SER A 352 0.06 -3.44 1.96
C SER A 352 -1.46 -3.59 1.81
N GLY A 353 -2.18 -3.49 2.92
CA GLY A 353 -3.64 -3.55 3.02
C GLY A 353 -4.22 -2.15 3.19
N HIS A 354 -4.93 -1.93 4.30
CA HIS A 354 -5.37 -0.64 4.87
C HIS A 354 -6.46 0.13 4.11
N PHE A 355 -6.48 0.04 2.79
CA PHE A 355 -7.40 0.82 1.96
C PHE A 355 -8.73 0.12 1.68
N HIS A 356 -8.82 -1.17 1.99
CA HIS A 356 -10.02 -1.99 1.77
C HIS A 356 -10.53 -2.00 0.31
N LEU A 357 -9.62 -1.87 -0.66
CA LEU A 357 -9.97 -1.91 -2.10
C LEU A 357 -9.53 -3.21 -2.75
N SER A 358 -10.24 -3.56 -3.81
CA SER A 358 -9.85 -4.66 -4.69
C SER A 358 -8.56 -4.40 -5.46
N HIS A 359 -8.08 -5.46 -6.07
CA HIS A 359 -6.95 -5.52 -6.97
C HIS A 359 -7.31 -5.10 -8.40
N ASP A 360 -8.57 -4.73 -8.66
CA ASP A 360 -9.04 -4.38 -10.01
C ASP A 360 -8.81 -2.91 -10.37
N TYR A 361 -8.42 -2.10 -9.39
CA TYR A 361 -7.98 -0.74 -9.64
C TYR A 361 -6.63 -0.74 -10.37
N GLN A 362 -6.47 0.21 -11.30
CA GLN A 362 -5.29 0.35 -12.16
C GLN A 362 -3.97 0.37 -11.37
N ASP A 363 -3.99 0.95 -10.17
CA ASP A 363 -2.80 1.16 -9.34
C ASP A 363 -2.80 0.26 -8.10
N ALA A 364 -3.46 -0.91 -8.16
CA ALA A 364 -3.37 -1.92 -7.11
C ALA A 364 -2.09 -2.78 -7.19
N LEU A 365 -1.32 -2.62 -8.26
CA LEU A 365 -0.02 -3.25 -8.51
C LEU A 365 0.81 -2.30 -9.38
N VAL A 366 1.87 -1.71 -8.85
CA VAL A 366 2.65 -0.67 -9.55
C VAL A 366 4.15 -0.77 -9.24
N GLN A 367 4.99 -0.26 -10.15
CA GLN A 367 6.41 -0.05 -9.91
C GLN A 367 6.69 1.46 -10.05
N ALA A 368 6.46 2.20 -8.96
CA ALA A 368 6.39 3.66 -8.99
C ALA A 368 7.72 4.38 -8.68
N VAL A 369 8.70 3.70 -8.08
CA VAL A 369 9.96 4.32 -7.65
C VAL A 369 11.00 4.24 -8.76
N PRO A 370 11.41 5.37 -9.37
CA PRO A 370 12.37 5.35 -10.48
C PRO A 370 13.71 4.70 -10.08
N GLY A 371 14.20 3.80 -10.93
CA GLY A 371 15.46 3.09 -10.70
C GLY A 371 15.38 1.94 -9.69
N SER A 372 14.24 1.74 -9.01
CA SER A 372 14.02 0.59 -8.13
C SER A 372 13.30 -0.56 -8.85
N PRO A 373 13.69 -1.82 -8.62
CA PRO A 373 12.95 -2.99 -9.10
C PRO A 373 11.72 -3.32 -8.23
N CYS A 374 11.44 -2.55 -7.18
CA CYS A 374 10.39 -2.86 -6.21
C CYS A 374 8.99 -2.62 -6.79
N ALA A 375 8.19 -3.68 -6.85
CA ALA A 375 6.75 -3.59 -7.09
C ALA A 375 5.98 -3.36 -5.78
N PHE A 376 5.03 -2.45 -5.77
CA PHE A 376 4.10 -2.22 -4.67
C PHE A 376 2.77 -2.92 -4.99
N LEU A 377 2.25 -3.67 -4.02
CA LEU A 377 1.06 -4.49 -4.18
C LEU A 377 0.05 -4.15 -3.09
N GLN A 378 -1.15 -3.78 -3.53
CA GLN A 378 -2.29 -3.74 -2.66
C GLN A 378 -2.84 -5.16 -2.44
N VAL A 379 -3.23 -5.43 -1.19
CA VAL A 379 -3.93 -6.64 -0.77
C VAL A 379 -5.32 -6.24 -0.28
N GLY A 380 -6.35 -6.88 -0.84
CA GLY A 380 -7.74 -6.65 -0.48
C GLY A 380 -8.13 -7.27 0.86
N VAL A 381 -9.42 -7.19 1.17
CA VAL A 381 -9.98 -7.71 2.42
C VAL A 381 -10.65 -9.06 2.22
N MET A 382 -10.82 -9.81 3.31
CA MET A 382 -11.48 -11.12 3.27
C MET A 382 -12.95 -11.10 3.68
N GLY A 383 -13.32 -10.22 4.61
CA GLY A 383 -14.69 -10.06 5.11
C GLY A 383 -15.56 -9.20 4.17
N PRO A 384 -16.81 -9.61 3.88
CA PRO A 384 -17.73 -8.81 3.07
C PRO A 384 -18.07 -7.45 3.70
N GLY A 385 -18.21 -7.39 5.03
CA GLY A 385 -18.63 -6.16 5.73
C GLY A 385 -17.57 -5.06 5.72
N SER A 386 -16.32 -5.42 5.44
CA SER A 386 -15.18 -4.50 5.44
C SER A 386 -14.77 -4.04 4.06
N SER A 387 -15.24 -4.71 2.99
CA SER A 387 -14.89 -4.34 1.62
C SER A 387 -15.64 -3.07 1.19
N ARG A 388 -14.91 -2.10 0.64
CA ARG A 388 -15.53 -0.85 0.17
C ARG A 388 -16.20 -0.99 -1.18
N ASP A 389 -15.70 -1.88 -2.02
CA ASP A 389 -16.21 -2.17 -3.36
C ASP A 389 -16.91 -3.53 -3.46
N GLN A 390 -17.18 -4.16 -2.30
CA GLN A 390 -17.82 -5.47 -2.15
C GLN A 390 -17.01 -6.64 -2.75
N LYS A 391 -15.76 -6.40 -3.13
CA LYS A 391 -14.85 -7.44 -3.62
C LYS A 391 -13.97 -7.93 -2.49
N ARG A 392 -13.97 -9.25 -2.31
CA ARG A 392 -13.16 -9.97 -1.31
C ARG A 392 -12.01 -10.66 -2.02
N GLN A 393 -10.78 -10.34 -1.65
CA GLN A 393 -9.58 -10.78 -2.38
C GLN A 393 -8.36 -10.97 -1.46
N SER A 394 -7.54 -11.95 -1.79
CA SER A 394 -6.20 -12.18 -1.23
C SER A 394 -5.15 -12.25 -2.34
N ARG A 395 -3.87 -12.07 -2.01
CA ARG A 395 -2.77 -12.25 -2.97
C ARG A 395 -2.14 -13.63 -2.81
N MET A 396 -1.78 -14.25 -3.93
CA MET A 396 -0.87 -15.39 -3.95
C MET A 396 0.35 -15.04 -4.78
N LEU A 397 1.53 -15.22 -4.20
CA LEU A 397 2.82 -14.99 -4.83
C LEU A 397 3.51 -16.35 -5.03
N ARG A 398 4.05 -16.60 -6.22
CA ARG A 398 4.84 -17.81 -6.51
C ARG A 398 6.25 -17.45 -6.91
N GLY A 399 7.21 -17.80 -6.06
CA GLY A 399 8.63 -17.74 -6.38
C GLY A 399 9.01 -18.90 -7.28
N CYS A 400 9.49 -18.60 -8.48
CA CYS A 400 9.84 -19.57 -9.52
C CYS A 400 11.36 -19.67 -9.63
N GLY A 401 11.97 -20.50 -8.78
CA GLY A 401 13.39 -20.88 -8.86
C GLY A 401 14.36 -19.71 -8.67
N GLY A 402 13.92 -18.68 -7.95
CA GLY A 402 14.72 -17.48 -7.66
C GLY A 402 14.82 -16.47 -8.80
N GLU A 403 14.23 -16.73 -9.96
CA GLU A 403 14.34 -15.86 -11.14
C GLU A 403 13.08 -15.05 -11.42
N PHE A 404 11.90 -15.64 -11.19
CA PHE A 404 10.63 -14.98 -11.46
C PHE A 404 9.73 -15.02 -10.24
N LEU A 405 8.86 -14.01 -10.14
CA LEU A 405 7.77 -13.97 -9.20
C LEU A 405 6.46 -13.81 -9.97
N GLN A 406 5.52 -14.74 -9.79
CA GLN A 406 4.17 -14.63 -10.33
C GLN A 406 3.23 -14.09 -9.25
N VAL A 407 2.43 -13.09 -9.60
CA VAL A 407 1.51 -12.39 -8.70
C VAL A 407 0.08 -12.71 -9.11
N PHE A 408 -0.67 -13.37 -8.24
CA PHE A 408 -2.05 -13.76 -8.46
C PHE A 408 -3.00 -13.04 -7.51
N SER A 409 -4.21 -12.79 -7.99
CA SER A 409 -5.39 -12.46 -7.19
C SER A 409 -6.23 -13.71 -6.98
N ILE A 410 -6.62 -13.97 -5.72
CA ILE A 410 -7.64 -14.96 -5.38
C ILE A 410 -8.94 -14.20 -5.13
N ASN A 411 -9.90 -14.32 -6.05
CA ASN A 411 -11.19 -13.62 -5.97
C ASN A 411 -12.21 -14.48 -5.22
N HIS A 412 -12.30 -14.31 -3.90
CA HIS A 412 -13.23 -15.09 -3.05
C HIS A 412 -14.70 -14.85 -3.42
N HIS A 413 -15.01 -13.69 -3.97
CA HIS A 413 -16.34 -13.26 -4.38
C HIS A 413 -16.74 -13.73 -5.79
N GLU A 414 -15.78 -14.07 -6.67
CA GLU A 414 -16.06 -14.58 -8.02
C GLU A 414 -16.00 -16.11 -7.99
N ARG A 415 -17.15 -16.78 -8.21
CA ARG A 415 -17.23 -18.24 -8.21
C ARG A 415 -17.42 -18.79 -9.62
N ASP A 416 -16.75 -19.88 -9.92
CA ASP A 416 -16.99 -20.65 -11.14
C ASP A 416 -18.17 -21.63 -10.98
N GLY A 417 -18.46 -22.42 -12.03
CA GLY A 417 -19.54 -23.41 -12.03
C GLY A 417 -19.38 -24.55 -11.00
N ASN A 418 -18.22 -24.66 -10.36
CA ASN A 418 -17.91 -25.64 -9.32
C ASN A 418 -17.80 -25.00 -7.92
N ASP A 419 -18.30 -23.77 -7.75
CA ASP A 419 -18.18 -22.99 -6.51
C ASP A 419 -16.72 -22.79 -6.05
N THR A 420 -15.81 -22.64 -7.00
CA THR A 420 -14.39 -22.34 -6.77
C THR A 420 -14.13 -20.86 -6.99
N ALA A 421 -13.36 -20.24 -6.10
CA ALA A 421 -12.88 -18.88 -6.30
C ALA A 421 -12.04 -18.78 -7.58
N ARG A 422 -12.25 -17.73 -8.37
CA ARG A 422 -11.39 -17.44 -9.52
C ARG A 422 -10.01 -17.03 -9.04
N VAL A 423 -8.98 -17.68 -9.55
CA VAL A 423 -7.58 -17.27 -9.39
C VAL A 423 -7.10 -16.65 -10.69
N ARG A 424 -6.63 -15.41 -10.65
CA ARG A 424 -6.18 -14.63 -11.82
C ARG A 424 -4.70 -14.30 -11.66
N LEU A 425 -3.88 -14.62 -12.67
CA LEU A 425 -2.51 -14.09 -12.76
C LEU A 425 -2.60 -12.62 -13.17
N ASP A 426 -2.09 -11.71 -12.35
CA ASP A 426 -2.09 -10.28 -12.63
C ASP A 426 -0.79 -9.83 -13.31
N ALA A 427 0.34 -10.39 -12.87
CA ALA A 427 1.64 -10.05 -13.41
C ALA A 427 2.72 -11.10 -13.12
N THR A 428 3.80 -10.99 -13.89
CA THR A 428 5.07 -11.68 -13.64
C THR A 428 6.18 -10.63 -13.47
N ILE A 429 7.03 -10.80 -12.46
CA ILE A 429 8.21 -9.96 -12.20
C ILE A 429 9.46 -10.80 -12.50
N ASP A 430 10.31 -10.32 -13.42
CA ASP A 430 11.66 -10.86 -13.58
C ASP A 430 12.55 -10.27 -12.48
N LEU A 431 12.99 -11.10 -11.54
CA LEU A 431 13.75 -10.70 -10.35
C LEU A 431 15.20 -10.29 -10.68
N ARG A 432 15.71 -10.67 -11.87
CA ARG A 432 17.05 -10.31 -12.35
C ARG A 432 17.03 -8.96 -13.03
N LEU A 433 16.02 -8.73 -13.87
CA LEU A 433 15.86 -7.48 -14.61
C LEU A 433 15.11 -6.41 -13.83
N GLY A 434 14.38 -6.80 -12.77
CA GLY A 434 13.52 -5.89 -12.03
C GLY A 434 12.32 -5.41 -12.84
N GLN A 435 11.88 -6.21 -13.83
CA GLN A 435 10.86 -5.82 -14.78
C GLN A 435 9.52 -6.48 -14.44
N LEU A 436 8.52 -5.65 -14.19
CA LEU A 436 7.12 -6.04 -14.05
C LEU A 436 6.45 -6.16 -15.44
N THR A 437 5.83 -7.30 -15.70
CA THR A 437 5.01 -7.54 -16.90
C THR A 437 3.59 -7.90 -16.47
N TYR A 438 2.62 -7.07 -16.83
CA TYR A 438 1.21 -7.37 -16.60
C TYR A 438 0.74 -8.46 -17.56
N GLU A 439 -0.13 -9.36 -17.09
CA GLU A 439 -0.79 -10.30 -18.00
C GLU A 439 -1.83 -9.56 -18.86
N GLU A 440 -1.78 -9.82 -20.17
CA GLU A 440 -2.84 -9.39 -21.08
C GLU A 440 -4.13 -10.14 -20.69
N GLY A 441 -5.10 -9.42 -20.13
CA GLY A 441 -6.33 -10.04 -19.65
C GLY A 441 -7.08 -10.76 -20.77
N ASP A 442 -7.42 -12.03 -20.55
CA ASP A 442 -8.61 -12.64 -21.16
C ASP A 442 -9.80 -11.76 -20.74
N ASP A 443 -10.29 -10.97 -21.70
CA ASP A 443 -11.46 -10.11 -21.63
C ASP A 443 -11.53 -9.08 -20.49
N ARG A 444 -10.87 -7.93 -20.71
CA ARG A 444 -11.45 -6.65 -20.26
C ARG A 444 -12.60 -6.16 -21.16
N SER A 445 -13.03 -6.94 -22.16
CA SER A 445 -14.15 -6.60 -23.05
C SER A 445 -14.65 -7.79 -23.91
N SER A 446 -15.40 -8.75 -23.34
CA SER A 446 -16.30 -9.55 -24.18
C SER A 446 -17.50 -10.12 -23.41
N SER A 447 -18.60 -9.37 -23.42
CA SER A 447 -19.94 -9.93 -23.23
C SER A 447 -20.93 -9.22 -24.13
N SER A 448 -20.71 -9.33 -25.44
CA SER A 448 -21.75 -9.08 -26.44
C SER A 448 -21.48 -9.91 -27.70
N SER A 449 -21.54 -11.23 -27.56
CA SER A 449 -21.78 -12.13 -28.68
C SER A 449 -22.99 -13.00 -28.37
N SER A 450 -24.17 -12.39 -28.37
CA SER A 450 -25.43 -13.12 -28.49
C SER A 450 -25.47 -13.73 -29.88
N SER A 451 -25.28 -15.05 -29.95
CA SER A 451 -25.65 -15.86 -31.11
C SER A 451 -27.14 -15.70 -31.38
N SER A 452 -27.47 -14.98 -32.44
CA SER A 452 -28.82 -14.77 -32.93
C SER A 452 -29.35 -16.05 -33.57
N SER A 453 -30.25 -16.74 -32.87
CA SER A 453 -31.19 -17.69 -33.46
C SER A 453 -32.36 -16.91 -34.06
N SER A 454 -32.66 -17.25 -35.31
CA SER A 454 -33.70 -16.74 -36.20
C SER A 454 -35.10 -16.60 -35.60
N ASN A 455 -35.78 -15.48 -35.86
CA ASN A 455 -37.10 -15.48 -36.52
C ASN A 455 -37.50 -14.09 -37.06
N GLY A 456 -38.16 -14.11 -38.22
CA GLY A 456 -38.40 -12.96 -39.10
C GLY A 456 -39.44 -11.94 -38.61
N SER A 457 -39.37 -10.71 -39.13
CA SER A 457 -40.27 -10.21 -40.18
C SER A 457 -40.27 -8.68 -40.31
N SER A 458 -40.12 -8.21 -41.55
CA SER A 458 -40.63 -6.97 -42.19
C SER A 458 -40.42 -5.62 -41.49
N GLY A 459 -39.56 -4.74 -42.00
CA GLY A 459 -39.91 -3.67 -42.98
C GLY A 459 -40.08 -2.33 -42.24
N THR A 460 -39.64 -1.13 -42.64
CA THR A 460 -39.14 -0.50 -43.87
C THR A 460 -38.62 0.91 -43.48
N ASN A 461 -37.58 1.42 -44.19
CA ASN A 461 -37.28 2.86 -44.52
C ASN A 461 -37.11 3.91 -43.38
N SER A 462 -36.23 4.91 -43.38
CA SER A 462 -35.41 5.57 -44.41
C SER A 462 -34.46 6.63 -43.79
N ARG A 463 -33.22 6.73 -44.33
CA ARG A 463 -32.38 7.92 -44.66
C ARG A 463 -32.35 9.14 -43.71
N ALA A 464 -31.16 9.39 -43.14
CA ALA A 464 -30.21 10.49 -43.44
C ALA A 464 -30.39 11.67 -42.45
N ASP A 465 -29.37 12.26 -41.81
CA ASP A 465 -28.09 12.74 -42.34
C ASP A 465 -27.07 12.92 -41.18
N ALA A 466 -25.79 12.96 -41.55
CA ALA A 466 -24.62 12.93 -40.69
C ALA A 466 -24.31 14.28 -40.02
N THR A 467 -23.68 14.25 -38.83
CA THR A 467 -22.57 15.16 -38.47
C THR A 467 -21.85 14.69 -37.19
N GLU A 468 -20.55 14.47 -37.38
CA GLU A 468 -19.41 14.71 -36.49
C GLU A 468 -19.25 13.90 -35.18
N THR A 469 -18.32 12.97 -35.32
CA THR A 469 -17.55 12.20 -34.34
C THR A 469 -16.75 13.07 -33.38
N GLU A 470 -17.12 13.05 -32.10
CA GLU A 470 -16.19 13.16 -30.98
C GLU A 470 -16.06 11.77 -30.34
N THR A 471 -14.83 11.28 -30.27
CA THR A 471 -14.44 9.99 -29.71
C THR A 471 -14.73 9.96 -28.21
N ALA A 472 -15.92 9.51 -27.85
CA ALA A 472 -16.27 9.05 -26.52
C ALA A 472 -15.47 7.77 -26.21
N ALA A 473 -14.34 7.94 -25.51
CA ALA A 473 -13.75 6.85 -24.75
C ALA A 473 -14.80 6.34 -23.76
N VAL A 474 -15.07 5.04 -23.89
CA VAL A 474 -16.11 4.29 -23.20
C VAL A 474 -16.00 4.49 -21.69
N THR A 475 -16.94 5.27 -21.14
CA THR A 475 -17.23 5.38 -19.72
C THR A 475 -17.68 4.02 -19.20
N ALA A 476 -16.81 3.34 -18.47
CA ALA A 476 -17.21 2.36 -17.48
C ALA A 476 -18.04 3.08 -16.39
N GLY A 477 -19.25 2.57 -16.13
CA GLY A 477 -20.03 2.73 -14.89
C GLY A 477 -20.15 4.14 -14.31
N LYS A 478 -21.12 4.93 -14.78
CA LYS A 478 -21.73 5.98 -13.96
C LYS A 478 -22.79 5.35 -13.06
N ASP A 479 -22.37 4.77 -11.94
CA ASP A 479 -23.22 4.75 -10.74
C ASP A 479 -22.78 5.92 -9.86
N SER A 480 -23.73 6.68 -9.32
CA SER A 480 -23.46 7.84 -8.46
C SER A 480 -22.89 7.46 -7.08
N ASP A 481 -22.82 6.17 -6.77
CA ASP A 481 -22.31 5.61 -5.52
C ASP A 481 -20.84 5.16 -5.61
N TRP A 482 -20.12 5.55 -6.67
CA TRP A 482 -18.77 5.05 -6.92
C TRP A 482 -17.68 5.72 -6.08
N PHE A 483 -16.69 4.90 -5.75
CA PHE A 483 -15.66 5.19 -4.78
C PHE A 483 -14.46 5.94 -5.39
N GLN A 484 -14.21 7.15 -4.89
CA GLN A 484 -13.23 8.08 -5.44
C GLN A 484 -11.87 7.92 -4.72
N ALA A 485 -10.94 7.26 -5.40
CA ALA A 485 -9.56 7.14 -4.98
C ALA A 485 -8.66 7.62 -6.13
N TYR A 486 -7.63 8.40 -5.84
CA TYR A 486 -6.78 9.04 -6.84
C TYR A 486 -5.29 8.84 -6.56
N VAL A 487 -4.51 8.70 -7.63
CA VAL A 487 -3.04 8.63 -7.63
C VAL A 487 -2.52 9.73 -8.55
N PRO A 488 -1.74 10.67 -8.02
CA PRO A 488 -1.07 11.69 -8.82
C PRO A 488 -0.22 11.13 -9.95
N GLN A 489 -0.39 11.68 -11.15
CA GLN A 489 0.42 11.43 -12.34
C GLN A 489 1.26 12.67 -12.70
N PRO A 490 2.44 12.50 -13.31
CA PRO A 490 3.28 13.60 -13.78
C PRO A 490 2.55 14.59 -14.72
N GLU A 491 1.58 14.12 -15.50
CA GLU A 491 0.82 14.88 -16.49
C GLU A 491 -0.51 15.48 -15.99
N ASP A 492 -0.85 15.35 -14.70
CA ASP A 492 -2.20 15.65 -14.19
C ASP A 492 -2.63 17.14 -14.22
N GLY A 493 -1.79 18.07 -14.71
CA GLY A 493 -2.23 19.41 -15.08
C GLY A 493 -1.14 20.48 -15.18
N CYS A 494 -1.57 21.73 -15.38
CA CYS A 494 -0.73 22.89 -15.74
C CYS A 494 0.22 23.33 -14.61
N TYR A 495 1.48 23.54 -15.00
CA TYR A 495 2.49 24.21 -14.19
C TYR A 495 2.26 25.72 -14.29
N LEU A 496 1.95 26.37 -13.17
CA LEU A 496 1.90 27.84 -13.12
C LEU A 496 3.29 28.35 -12.74
N GLU A 497 4.14 28.61 -13.74
CA GLU A 497 5.39 29.36 -13.54
C GLU A 497 5.12 30.81 -13.10
N ASP A 498 4.00 31.37 -13.57
CA ASP A 498 3.61 32.76 -13.35
C ASP A 498 2.53 32.90 -12.27
N VAL A 499 2.73 33.93 -11.44
CA VAL A 499 2.03 34.24 -10.18
C VAL A 499 0.54 34.60 -10.35
N ASP A 500 0.08 34.78 -11.59
CA ASP A 500 -1.24 35.34 -11.94
C ASP A 500 -2.18 34.34 -12.66
N GLY A 501 -1.94 33.04 -12.54
CA GLY A 501 -2.79 32.02 -13.19
C GLY A 501 -4.14 31.79 -12.51
N THR A 502 -5.24 32.06 -13.22
CA THR A 502 -6.60 31.63 -12.84
C THR A 502 -6.84 30.18 -13.25
N ILE A 503 -7.37 29.35 -12.35
CA ILE A 503 -7.58 27.93 -12.59
C ILE A 503 -9.05 27.61 -12.93
N ASN A 504 -9.18 26.72 -13.92
CA ASN A 504 -10.41 26.28 -14.57
C ASN A 504 -11.47 25.77 -13.56
N PRO A 505 -12.69 26.34 -13.50
CA PRO A 505 -13.72 26.02 -12.50
C PRO A 505 -14.36 24.62 -12.63
N ASN A 506 -13.96 23.82 -13.63
CA ASN A 506 -14.62 22.55 -13.95
C ASN A 506 -14.16 21.35 -13.08
N GLY A 507 -13.25 21.55 -12.11
CA GLY A 507 -12.98 20.60 -11.01
C GLY A 507 -12.34 19.26 -11.38
N LYS A 508 -11.97 19.03 -12.65
CA LYS A 508 -11.40 17.76 -13.15
C LYS A 508 -9.88 17.77 -13.40
N THR A 509 -9.24 18.95 -13.41
CA THR A 509 -7.79 19.08 -13.68
C THR A 509 -7.04 19.37 -12.39
N VAL A 510 -5.97 18.62 -12.10
CA VAL A 510 -5.14 18.85 -10.92
C VAL A 510 -4.08 19.88 -11.24
N CYS A 511 -4.26 21.09 -10.73
CA CYS A 511 -3.24 22.14 -10.87
C CYS A 511 -2.25 22.00 -9.72
N TRP A 512 -0.95 22.09 -10.00
CA TRP A 512 0.13 21.92 -9.03
C TRP A 512 0.75 23.27 -8.66
N TRP A 513 0.90 23.54 -7.36
CA TRP A 513 1.63 24.70 -6.85
C TRP A 513 2.86 24.26 -6.07
N HIS A 514 4.04 24.61 -6.58
CA HIS A 514 5.29 24.47 -5.84
C HIS A 514 5.55 25.77 -5.09
N MET A 515 5.38 25.72 -3.78
CA MET A 515 5.57 26.87 -2.90
C MET A 515 7.07 27.15 -2.66
N ALA A 516 7.40 28.41 -2.39
CA ALA A 516 8.78 28.84 -2.15
C ALA A 516 9.40 28.22 -0.88
N ASP A 517 8.58 27.73 0.04
CA ASP A 517 8.99 26.98 1.22
C ASP A 517 9.20 25.47 0.95
N GLY A 518 9.06 25.05 -0.31
CA GLY A 518 9.24 23.68 -0.76
C GLY A 518 8.00 22.80 -0.66
N LYS A 519 6.84 23.34 -0.26
CA LYS A 519 5.58 22.58 -0.22
C LYS A 519 4.95 22.44 -1.60
N VAL A 520 4.20 21.35 -1.79
CA VAL A 520 3.45 21.11 -3.03
C VAL A 520 1.97 21.04 -2.70
N LEU A 521 1.16 21.86 -3.37
CA LEU A 521 -0.30 21.84 -3.25
C LEU A 521 -0.92 21.40 -4.57
N GLY A 522 -2.10 20.81 -4.51
CA GLY A 522 -2.89 20.48 -5.70
C GLY A 522 -4.39 20.53 -5.45
N LEU A 523 -5.15 20.98 -6.46
CA LEU A 523 -6.61 21.08 -6.39
C LEU A 523 -7.22 19.82 -7.01
N HIS A 524 -7.86 19.00 -6.19
CA HIS A 524 -8.42 17.71 -6.60
C HIS A 524 -9.89 17.63 -6.20
N GLU A 525 -10.78 17.52 -7.19
CA GLU A 525 -12.24 17.40 -7.02
C GLU A 525 -12.86 18.46 -6.09
N GLY A 526 -12.35 19.69 -6.23
CA GLY A 526 -12.78 20.84 -5.44
C GLY A 526 -12.23 20.84 -4.02
N GLN A 527 -11.19 20.07 -3.70
CA GLN A 527 -10.45 20.13 -2.44
C GLN A 527 -9.01 20.54 -2.70
N LEU A 528 -8.46 21.42 -1.87
CA LEU A 528 -7.03 21.73 -1.91
C LEU A 528 -6.29 20.74 -1.00
N VAL A 529 -5.31 20.04 -1.54
CA VAL A 529 -4.56 18.97 -0.89
C VAL A 529 -3.07 19.32 -0.89
N GLU A 530 -2.36 19.09 0.21
CA GLU A 530 -0.89 19.14 0.24
C GLU A 530 -0.33 17.78 -0.13
N TYR A 531 0.76 17.78 -0.88
CA TYR A 531 1.46 16.60 -1.36
C TYR A 531 2.90 16.60 -0.88
N ASP A 532 3.47 15.41 -0.76
CA ASP A 532 4.89 15.27 -0.44
C ASP A 532 5.74 15.76 -1.62
N ALA A 533 6.70 16.63 -1.35
CA ALA A 533 7.48 17.28 -2.39
C ALA A 533 8.44 16.33 -3.12
N GLU A 534 8.83 15.21 -2.51
CA GLU A 534 9.74 14.23 -3.11
C GLU A 534 8.99 13.19 -3.94
N THR A 535 7.80 12.77 -3.49
CA THR A 535 7.07 11.65 -4.09
C THR A 535 5.76 12.02 -4.75
N LEU A 536 5.30 13.26 -4.57
CA LEU A 536 3.96 13.74 -4.95
C LEU A 536 2.82 12.90 -4.38
N SER A 537 3.04 12.17 -3.27
CA SER A 537 1.95 11.44 -2.61
C SER A 537 1.10 12.40 -1.77
N PRO A 538 -0.25 12.29 -1.76
CA PRO A 538 -1.11 13.19 -1.01
C PRO A 538 -0.89 13.04 0.49
N LEU A 539 -0.65 14.15 1.18
CA LEU A 539 -0.44 14.19 2.63
C LEU A 539 -1.72 14.56 3.39
N GLY A 540 -2.47 15.53 2.90
CA GLY A 540 -3.69 15.90 3.62
C GLY A 540 -4.47 17.04 3.00
N VAL A 541 -5.74 17.13 3.38
CA VAL A 541 -6.63 18.20 2.93
C VAL A 541 -6.25 19.51 3.63
N VAL A 542 -5.95 20.53 2.84
CA VAL A 542 -5.73 21.92 3.27
C VAL A 542 -7.07 22.65 3.37
N VAL A 543 -7.87 22.60 2.30
CA VAL A 543 -9.19 23.24 2.21
C VAL A 543 -10.21 22.25 1.64
N THR A 544 -11.34 22.08 2.34
CA THR A 544 -12.40 21.19 1.87
C THR A 544 -13.25 21.85 0.77
N LYS A 545 -14.01 21.03 0.06
CA LYS A 545 -14.94 21.46 -0.98
C LYS A 545 -15.98 22.46 -0.46
N GLU A 546 -16.45 22.27 0.75
CA GLU A 546 -17.45 23.13 1.38
C GLU A 546 -16.91 24.52 1.74
N GLN A 547 -15.60 24.63 1.98
CA GLN A 547 -14.94 25.91 2.27
C GLN A 547 -14.50 26.65 1.01
N LEU A 548 -14.23 25.91 -0.06
CA LEU A 548 -14.06 26.47 -1.40
C LEU A 548 -15.40 26.89 -2.00
N ALA A 549 -16.52 26.25 -1.64
CA ALA A 549 -17.85 26.67 -2.08
C ALA A 549 -18.28 28.01 -1.45
N ILE A 550 -18.73 28.94 -2.28
CA ILE A 550 -19.34 30.20 -1.84
C ILE A 550 -20.80 29.91 -1.48
N ARG A 551 -21.15 30.08 -0.20
CA ARG A 551 -22.54 30.03 0.24
C ARG A 551 -23.21 31.35 -0.10
N SER A 552 -24.17 31.33 -1.03
CA SER A 552 -25.03 32.50 -1.28
C SER A 552 -25.70 32.91 0.03
N LYS A 553 -25.32 34.08 0.57
CA LYS A 553 -26.08 34.72 1.64
C LYS A 553 -27.42 35.15 1.06
N SER A 554 -28.46 34.34 1.23
CA SER A 554 -29.82 34.82 1.06
C SER A 554 -30.08 35.89 2.12
N ASN A 555 -30.17 37.14 1.69
CA ASN A 555 -30.62 38.25 2.54
C ASN A 555 -32.04 37.95 3.04
N GLY A 556 -32.25 37.91 4.37
CA GLY A 556 -33.63 37.91 4.91
C GLY A 556 -33.89 37.44 6.34
N ASN A 557 -33.17 37.98 7.33
CA ASN A 557 -33.69 38.41 8.65
C ASN A 557 -34.72 37.52 9.42
N ASN A 558 -34.28 36.78 10.46
CA ASN A 558 -34.61 37.12 11.85
C ASN A 558 -34.01 36.17 12.90
N ASN A 559 -33.59 36.84 13.98
CA ASN A 559 -33.13 36.42 15.28
C ASN A 559 -34.01 35.35 15.99
N THR A 560 -33.40 34.30 16.55
CA THR A 560 -33.49 33.88 17.97
C THR A 560 -32.60 32.65 18.20
N GLY A 561 -31.90 32.65 19.34
CA GLY A 561 -30.77 31.76 19.65
C GLY A 561 -31.14 30.37 20.18
N GLY A 562 -30.08 29.68 20.61
CA GLY A 562 -30.14 28.41 21.32
C GLY A 562 -29.28 27.36 20.64
N GLY A 563 -28.13 27.02 21.24
CA GLY A 563 -27.42 25.80 20.88
C GLY A 563 -28.17 24.55 21.35
N VAL A 564 -27.82 23.41 20.76
CA VAL A 564 -27.65 22.06 21.34
C VAL A 564 -27.58 21.06 20.19
N ASP A 565 -26.58 20.19 20.30
CA ASP A 565 -26.38 18.79 19.85
C ASP A 565 -27.05 18.23 18.59
N GLY A 566 -26.26 17.36 17.95
CA GLY A 566 -26.66 16.57 16.80
C GLY A 566 -27.61 15.42 17.15
N SER A 567 -28.35 15.02 16.12
CA SER A 567 -28.81 13.65 15.90
C SER A 567 -29.43 13.55 14.51
N ASP A 568 -29.29 12.36 13.93
CA ASP A 568 -29.76 11.89 12.62
C ASP A 568 -31.25 12.14 12.30
N GLY A 569 -31.60 12.07 11.01
CA GLY A 569 -32.98 11.78 10.60
C GLY A 569 -33.42 12.30 9.23
N VAL A 570 -33.65 11.35 8.32
CA VAL A 570 -34.08 11.42 6.91
C VAL A 570 -35.49 12.03 6.71
N ASN A 571 -35.72 12.83 5.65
CA ASN A 571 -36.76 12.59 4.64
C ASN A 571 -36.76 13.54 3.43
N ALA A 572 -37.32 12.97 2.35
CA ALA A 572 -37.21 13.28 0.93
C ALA A 572 -38.09 14.43 0.39
N ASP A 573 -37.85 14.68 -0.91
CA ASP A 573 -38.68 15.37 -1.92
C ASP A 573 -38.74 16.91 -1.89
N ALA A 574 -38.01 17.52 -2.84
CA ALA A 574 -38.50 18.65 -3.62
C ALA A 574 -37.60 18.91 -4.85
N ASP A 575 -38.20 18.65 -6.02
CA ASP A 575 -38.08 19.33 -7.31
C ASP A 575 -36.71 19.76 -7.87
N ALA A 576 -36.48 19.27 -9.09
CA ALA A 576 -35.51 19.73 -10.06
C ALA A 576 -35.71 21.22 -10.41
N ALA A 577 -35.19 22.10 -9.56
CA ALA A 577 -34.85 23.47 -9.92
C ALA A 577 -33.46 23.46 -10.54
N THR A 578 -33.32 24.11 -11.71
CA THR A 578 -32.06 24.37 -12.41
C THR A 578 -30.98 24.86 -11.44
N ALA A 579 -30.09 23.95 -11.04
CA ALA A 579 -28.99 24.24 -10.13
C ALA A 579 -28.10 25.31 -10.76
N THR A 580 -28.12 26.51 -10.19
CA THR A 580 -27.13 27.54 -10.47
C THR A 580 -25.75 26.95 -10.14
N PRO A 581 -24.72 27.11 -10.98
CA PRO A 581 -23.39 26.57 -10.67
C PRO A 581 -22.94 27.05 -9.29
N LEU A 582 -22.56 26.11 -8.42
CA LEU A 582 -21.95 26.42 -7.14
C LEU A 582 -20.68 27.24 -7.42
N ARG A 583 -20.73 28.53 -7.07
CA ARG A 583 -19.59 29.42 -7.21
C ARG A 583 -18.52 29.04 -6.19
N THR A 584 -17.25 29.09 -6.58
CA THR A 584 -16.11 28.68 -5.75
C THR A 584 -15.15 29.84 -5.53
N LYS A 585 -14.57 29.95 -4.34
CA LYS A 585 -13.46 30.86 -4.06
C LYS A 585 -12.27 30.55 -4.97
N GLU A 586 -11.61 31.58 -5.45
CA GLU A 586 -10.34 31.49 -6.16
C GLU A 586 -9.20 31.20 -5.17
N VAL A 587 -8.26 30.33 -5.56
CA VAL A 587 -7.07 30.01 -4.76
C VAL A 587 -5.88 30.74 -5.34
N LEU A 588 -5.27 31.64 -4.57
CA LEU A 588 -4.09 32.42 -4.97
C LEU A 588 -2.90 32.08 -4.07
N VAL A 589 -1.70 32.02 -4.64
CA VAL A 589 -0.45 31.96 -3.89
C VAL A 589 0.31 33.26 -4.10
N VAL A 590 0.33 34.10 -3.06
CA VAL A 590 0.89 35.46 -3.10
C VAL A 590 2.22 35.53 -2.34
N GLN A 591 2.83 36.72 -2.36
CA GLN A 591 4.06 37.03 -1.60
C GLN A 591 5.22 36.09 -1.97
N ASN A 592 5.64 36.12 -3.24
CA ASN A 592 6.67 35.23 -3.79
C ASN A 592 6.38 33.75 -3.53
N GLN A 593 5.16 33.29 -3.83
CA GLN A 593 4.76 31.88 -3.74
C GLN A 593 4.83 31.28 -2.31
N SER A 594 4.67 32.11 -1.26
CA SER A 594 4.79 31.66 0.14
C SER A 594 3.50 31.77 0.96
N THR A 595 2.49 32.48 0.46
CA THR A 595 1.25 32.72 1.21
C THR A 595 0.04 32.26 0.42
N LEU A 596 -0.73 31.33 0.98
CA LEU A 596 -1.94 30.80 0.38
C LEU A 596 -3.16 31.63 0.79
N VAL A 597 -3.92 32.13 -0.19
CA VAL A 597 -5.09 33.00 0.01
C VAL A 597 -6.28 32.47 -0.77
N LEU A 598 -7.44 32.39 -0.12
CA LEU A 598 -8.72 32.14 -0.76
C LEU A 598 -9.43 33.47 -0.97
N VAL A 599 -9.88 33.75 -2.20
CA VAL A 599 -10.52 35.01 -2.58
C VAL A 599 -11.93 34.74 -3.10
N ASP A 600 -12.91 35.43 -2.52
CA ASP A 600 -14.24 35.55 -3.11
C ASP A 600 -14.19 36.59 -4.24
N ASP A 601 -14.43 36.18 -5.48
CA ASP A 601 -14.27 37.01 -6.68
C ASP A 601 -15.25 38.20 -6.76
N GLU A 602 -16.42 38.14 -6.13
CA GLU A 602 -17.42 39.21 -6.08
C GLU A 602 -17.25 40.10 -4.87
N THR A 603 -17.15 39.54 -3.66
CA THR A 603 -17.04 40.35 -2.44
C THR A 603 -15.63 40.90 -2.24
N ARG A 604 -14.65 40.28 -2.91
CA ARG A 604 -13.21 40.49 -2.67
C ARG A 604 -12.79 40.15 -1.23
N ASP A 605 -13.60 39.37 -0.51
CA ASP A 605 -13.22 38.86 0.81
C ASP A 605 -12.05 37.87 0.66
N THR A 606 -11.04 38.03 1.52
CA THR A 606 -9.82 37.22 1.51
C THR A 606 -9.67 36.43 2.80
N GLU A 607 -9.36 35.14 2.68
CA GLU A 607 -9.03 34.24 3.79
C GLU A 607 -7.60 33.71 3.60
N VAL A 608 -6.72 33.92 4.58
CA VAL A 608 -5.33 33.44 4.52
C VAL A 608 -5.26 32.06 5.18
N VAL A 609 -4.73 31.09 4.46
CA VAL A 609 -4.47 29.75 5.01
C VAL A 609 -3.07 29.75 5.62
N HIS A 610 -3.01 29.55 6.94
CA HIS A 610 -1.76 29.53 7.69
C HIS A 610 -1.17 28.11 7.79
N PRO A 611 0.16 27.95 7.63
CA PRO A 611 0.81 26.68 7.90
C PRO A 611 0.79 26.35 9.40
N ASN A 612 0.83 25.06 9.69
CA ASN A 612 1.05 24.46 11.00
C ASN A 612 2.42 24.84 11.58
N ALA A 613 2.63 24.49 12.87
CA ALA A 613 3.91 24.69 13.53
C ALA A 613 5.09 23.95 12.85
N ASP A 614 4.81 22.82 12.19
CA ASP A 614 5.77 22.06 11.39
C ASP A 614 5.84 22.51 9.92
N GLY A 615 5.18 23.61 9.57
CA GLY A 615 5.21 24.19 8.22
C GLY A 615 4.27 23.54 7.21
N SER A 616 3.55 22.46 7.54
CA SER A 616 2.55 21.90 6.64
C SER A 616 1.27 22.73 6.62
N TYR A 617 0.58 22.80 5.49
CA TYR A 617 -0.72 23.43 5.30
C TYR A 617 -1.89 22.48 5.55
N TRP A 618 -1.69 21.16 5.39
CA TRP A 618 -2.76 20.20 5.56
C TRP A 618 -3.30 20.14 7.00
N ARG A 619 -4.58 19.82 7.13
CA ARG A 619 -5.27 19.78 8.41
C ARG A 619 -4.87 18.56 9.20
N LYS A 620 -4.41 18.82 10.41
CA LYS A 620 -4.27 17.79 11.44
C LYS A 620 -5.56 17.79 12.23
N PHE A 621 -6.46 16.84 11.93
CA PHE A 621 -7.78 16.72 12.57
C PHE A 621 -7.66 16.18 13.99
N GLN A 622 -7.09 17.00 14.88
CA GLN A 622 -7.29 17.07 16.32
C GLN A 622 -6.36 18.21 16.79
N ARG A 623 -6.86 19.45 16.84
CA ARG A 623 -6.02 20.59 17.23
C ARG A 623 -6.25 21.02 18.67
N ASN A 624 -5.15 21.04 19.40
CA ASN A 624 -4.98 21.66 20.70
C ASN A 624 -5.36 23.16 20.65
N LYS A 625 -6.20 23.59 21.60
CA LYS A 625 -6.78 24.94 21.79
C LYS A 625 -5.75 26.09 21.72
N LYS A 626 -4.48 25.82 22.01
CA LYS A 626 -3.38 26.81 21.97
C LYS A 626 -3.07 27.32 20.57
N ILE A 627 -3.04 26.44 19.56
CA ILE A 627 -2.72 26.80 18.17
C ILE A 627 -3.80 27.75 17.60
N ARG A 628 -5.07 27.50 17.96
CA ARG A 628 -6.21 28.35 17.60
C ARG A 628 -6.13 29.78 18.13
N LEU A 629 -5.42 30.00 19.23
CA LEU A 629 -5.21 31.34 19.80
C LEU A 629 -4.08 32.08 19.08
N GLU A 630 -3.04 31.36 18.64
CA GLU A 630 -1.94 31.91 17.85
C GLU A 630 -2.38 32.28 16.42
N GLU A 631 -3.25 31.47 15.81
CA GLU A 631 -3.88 31.75 14.52
C GLU A 631 -4.70 33.05 14.56
N LYS A 632 -5.57 33.22 15.57
CA LYS A 632 -6.33 34.47 15.77
C LYS A 632 -5.45 35.71 15.93
N ALA A 633 -4.28 35.58 16.55
CA ALA A 633 -3.35 36.69 16.68
C ALA A 633 -2.74 37.09 15.33
N ARG A 634 -2.48 36.13 14.43
CA ARG A 634 -1.97 36.39 13.08
C ARG A 634 -3.03 37.00 12.17
N GLU A 635 -4.27 36.54 12.24
CA GLU A 635 -5.42 37.13 11.51
C GLU A 635 -5.60 38.62 11.83
N GLU A 636 -5.44 38.99 13.11
CA GLU A 636 -5.54 40.38 13.56
C GLU A 636 -4.41 41.27 12.99
N VAL A 637 -3.19 40.71 12.87
CA VAL A 637 -2.05 41.41 12.25
C VAL A 637 -2.27 41.58 10.74
N ALA A 638 -2.72 40.55 10.03
CA ALA A 638 -3.00 40.60 8.60
C ALA A 638 -4.08 41.64 8.28
N ARG A 639 -5.15 41.70 9.08
CA ARG A 639 -6.23 42.70 8.93
C ARG A 639 -5.71 44.13 9.07
N ARG A 640 -4.80 44.37 10.01
CA ARG A 640 -4.16 45.69 10.20
C ARG A 640 -3.26 46.07 9.03
N TRP A 641 -2.49 45.11 8.52
CA TRP A 641 -1.61 45.35 7.37
C TRP A 641 -2.42 45.69 6.10
N MET A 642 -3.51 44.97 5.84
CA MET A 642 -4.41 45.28 4.72
C MET A 642 -4.99 46.68 4.85
N ALA A 643 -5.55 47.02 6.02
CA ALA A 643 -6.11 48.35 6.26
C ALA A 643 -5.10 49.50 6.05
N GLN A 644 -3.81 49.26 6.30
CA GLN A 644 -2.74 50.24 6.12
C GLN A 644 -2.30 50.39 4.65
N ASN A 645 -2.43 49.33 3.84
CA ASN A 645 -1.96 49.31 2.46
C ASN A 645 -3.07 49.52 1.42
N THR A 646 -4.35 49.51 1.81
CA THR A 646 -5.48 49.89 0.93
C THR A 646 -5.57 51.41 0.68
N VAL A 647 -4.84 52.24 1.45
CA VAL A 647 -4.88 53.72 1.31
C VAL A 647 -4.00 54.25 0.16
N ALA A 648 -3.31 53.38 -0.58
CA ALA A 648 -2.41 53.76 -1.67
C ALA A 648 -2.89 53.35 -3.09
N LYS A 649 -4.21 53.22 -3.31
CA LYS A 649 -4.79 53.12 -4.66
C LYS A 649 -5.81 54.21 -4.90
#